data_AF-A0A1Q8RKV2-F1
#
_entry.id   AF-A0A1Q8RKV2-F1
#
_cell.length_a   1.000
_cell.length_b   1.000
_cell.length_c   1.000
_cell.angle_alpha   90.00
_cell.angle_beta   90.00
_cell.angle_gamma   90.00
#
_symmetry.space_group_name_H-M   'P 1'
#
loop_
_entity.id
_entity.type
_entity.pdbx_description
1 polymer ?
#
loop_
_entity_poly.entity_id
_entity_poly.type
_entity_poly.pdbx_seq_one_letter_code
_entity_poly.pdbx_strand_id
1 'polypeptide(L)'
;MVGRGHENEPLLSNMERQQADEPTNRANPTEHPDAPLEDSTRRELEVDDDSSPSTPRFMQDEGTWKRWKWVPYPVRRTLLAVAKWSKGPPNPQPYKIKPILPQVQEFPLVLFDKYLRRFKHRVGIVFLYIAVWIITFALVKRSETYATEIEGWGAPQQIGCGATYWGRGNKCGLNGADCRPFNGSGFPFRCSANCAGYMALNPRAVGDQEIVYQPLVIGGPVNDSSTPIYRGDSFLCGAAIHAGVVSNEDGGCGVVRLVGRQQEFPSSERNGIDSISFDSYFPLSFTFEPGIQCRARDLRWNLLAVSVVFTTVLSLFTASPALFFFSVFSGIFWHVGLASDPPNHYSVADLVSNIIGKFLPAMFCAWVMYDKMGIRRTLSGLTAQIEKTILWLGGCWVGALTNYTFRWIPIQRLNSHDLNQQPGAKAALAAIIIVLVIIIAKQIWYFRQEGRLIKYLKLYLLFLGGIIVCLVLPDLSLRIHHYILALLLLPGTSMQTRPSLLYQGLLVGLFINGIARWGFDAVLQTPAALQGDAQHGSLLPSILPPVIDLGQAMWTINFTWRSPPDGARYDGISVLVNDVERFRTYFDDGPVPATSFLWTRESGLGLNEYFRFGYMQGSESFDFTKAGIWNAEGKWIDMKPGPSMIRARGLVEDEDSVPR
;
A
#
# COMPACT_ATOMS: atom_id res chain seq x y z
N MET A 1 44.82 22.88 -46.84
CA MET A 1 44.66 22.01 -48.03
C MET A 1 43.28 21.35 -47.95
N VAL A 2 42.52 21.33 -49.06
CA VAL A 2 41.35 20.48 -49.42
C VAL A 2 40.46 19.93 -48.28
N GLY A 3 39.14 20.19 -48.19
CA GLY A 3 38.19 21.06 -48.92
C GLY A 3 36.86 21.10 -48.12
N ARG A 4 36.18 22.25 -47.94
CA ARG A 4 35.32 23.08 -48.82
C ARG A 4 33.87 22.56 -49.02
N GLY A 5 32.88 23.39 -48.66
CA GLY A 5 31.43 23.16 -48.86
C GLY A 5 30.57 23.46 -47.62
N HIS A 6 30.66 24.65 -47.00
CA HIS A 6 30.02 25.92 -47.36
C HIS A 6 28.48 26.00 -47.18
N GLU A 7 28.10 26.75 -46.16
CA GLU A 7 26.78 27.29 -45.82
C GLU A 7 26.22 28.24 -46.89
N ASN A 8 24.89 28.31 -47.07
CA ASN A 8 24.05 29.38 -46.48
C ASN A 8 22.59 29.39 -47.02
N GLU A 9 21.64 29.59 -46.11
CA GLU A 9 20.28 30.13 -46.36
C GLU A 9 20.37 31.69 -46.52
N PRO A 10 19.37 32.44 -47.07
CA PRO A 10 18.00 32.48 -46.51
C PRO A 10 16.80 32.96 -47.39
N LEU A 11 15.58 32.75 -46.84
CA LEU A 11 14.35 33.60 -46.85
C LEU A 11 13.66 34.10 -48.16
N LEU A 12 12.42 33.60 -48.35
CA LEU A 12 11.15 34.28 -48.70
C LEU A 12 11.01 35.19 -49.94
N SER A 13 10.11 34.81 -50.86
CA SER A 13 9.08 35.71 -51.45
C SER A 13 7.93 34.97 -52.16
N ASN A 14 6.81 35.67 -52.32
CA ASN A 14 5.47 35.27 -52.77
C ASN A 14 5.31 34.85 -54.25
N MET A 15 4.15 34.21 -54.50
CA MET A 15 3.27 34.29 -55.70
C MET A 15 3.66 33.62 -57.04
N GLU A 16 2.65 32.89 -57.56
CA GLU A 16 2.30 32.64 -58.97
C GLU A 16 3.33 32.06 -59.97
N ARG A 17 3.03 30.87 -60.51
CA ARG A 17 2.49 30.74 -61.88
C ARG A 17 1.91 29.36 -62.21
N GLN A 18 1.05 29.35 -63.24
CA GLN A 18 0.32 28.21 -63.80
C GLN A 18 1.01 27.65 -65.07
N GLN A 19 0.29 26.76 -65.77
CA GLN A 19 0.44 26.32 -67.18
C GLN A 19 1.42 25.15 -67.43
N ALA A 20 1.10 24.18 -68.31
CA ALA A 20 -0.15 23.89 -69.02
C ALA A 20 -0.21 22.40 -69.44
N ASP A 21 -1.42 21.87 -69.70
CA ASP A 21 -1.77 21.38 -71.05
C ASP A 21 -3.27 21.04 -71.15
N GLU A 22 -3.88 21.46 -72.26
CA GLU A 22 -5.23 21.14 -72.74
C GLU A 22 -5.13 21.06 -74.28
N PRO A 23 -6.01 20.32 -74.98
CA PRO A 23 -7.01 21.08 -75.73
C PRO A 23 -8.39 20.42 -75.89
N THR A 24 -9.44 21.21 -75.60
CA THR A 24 -10.61 21.60 -76.45
C THR A 24 -11.32 20.56 -77.37
N ASN A 25 -12.64 20.62 -77.64
CA ASN A 25 -13.41 21.80 -78.06
C ASN A 25 -14.96 21.63 -77.93
N ARG A 26 -15.63 22.69 -77.44
CA ARG A 26 -16.81 23.42 -77.99
C ARG A 26 -18.07 22.68 -78.53
N ALA A 27 -19.30 23.21 -78.43
CA ALA A 27 -19.79 24.52 -77.93
C ALA A 27 -21.30 24.49 -77.55
N ASN A 28 -21.71 25.51 -76.77
CA ASN A 28 -23.09 25.92 -76.44
C ASN A 28 -23.60 26.96 -77.49
N PRO A 29 -24.91 27.31 -77.66
CA PRO A 29 -25.61 28.15 -76.65
C PRO A 29 -27.17 28.11 -76.53
N THR A 30 -27.63 28.35 -75.28
CA THR A 30 -28.83 29.07 -74.77
C THR A 30 -30.05 29.44 -75.65
N GLU A 31 -31.28 29.21 -75.14
CA GLU A 31 -32.29 30.28 -74.89
C GLU A 31 -33.49 29.88 -73.97
N HIS A 32 -33.82 30.79 -73.03
CA HIS A 32 -35.08 31.06 -72.26
C HIS A 32 -35.88 29.98 -71.45
N PRO A 33 -36.63 30.39 -70.38
CA PRO A 33 -37.45 29.52 -69.52
C PRO A 33 -38.97 29.57 -69.82
N ASP A 34 -39.74 28.79 -69.06
CA ASP A 34 -41.21 28.66 -69.01
C ASP A 34 -41.90 27.78 -70.09
N ALA A 35 -41.89 26.45 -69.87
CA ALA A 35 -42.91 25.51 -70.36
C ALA A 35 -43.01 24.27 -69.42
N PRO A 36 -44.17 23.58 -69.31
CA PRO A 36 -44.53 22.84 -68.09
C PRO A 36 -44.21 21.33 -68.06
N LEU A 37 -44.31 20.77 -66.85
CA LEU A 37 -44.09 19.36 -66.48
C LEU A 37 -45.15 18.41 -67.07
N GLU A 38 -44.73 17.24 -67.55
CA GLU A 38 -45.62 16.09 -67.82
C GLU A 38 -45.71 15.12 -66.62
N ASP A 39 -46.89 14.52 -66.48
CA ASP A 39 -47.34 13.70 -65.36
C ASP A 39 -46.97 12.21 -65.53
N SER A 40 -46.50 11.57 -64.47
CA SER A 40 -46.36 10.11 -64.39
C SER A 40 -46.85 9.55 -63.06
N THR A 41 -48.17 9.65 -62.87
CA THR A 41 -49.06 8.58 -62.37
C THR A 41 -48.54 7.61 -61.29
N ARG A 42 -49.21 7.67 -60.14
CA ARG A 42 -49.20 6.68 -59.05
C ARG A 42 -49.15 5.22 -59.52
N ARG A 43 -48.34 4.42 -58.84
CA ARG A 43 -48.63 2.99 -58.58
C ARG A 43 -48.68 2.73 -57.10
N GLU A 44 -49.72 2.03 -56.68
CA GLU A 44 -50.00 1.65 -55.30
C GLU A 44 -49.11 0.49 -54.85
N LEU A 45 -48.86 0.37 -53.55
CA LEU A 45 -48.20 -0.81 -52.99
C LEU A 45 -49.22 -1.95 -52.86
N GLU A 46 -49.00 -3.04 -53.59
CA GLU A 46 -49.66 -4.32 -53.31
C GLU A 46 -49.25 -4.85 -51.93
N VAL A 47 -50.23 -5.38 -51.21
CA VAL A 47 -50.07 -6.06 -49.92
C VAL A 47 -50.20 -7.55 -50.17
N ASP A 48 -49.09 -8.28 -50.07
CA ASP A 48 -49.12 -9.76 -50.06
C ASP A 48 -49.54 -10.25 -48.67
N ASP A 49 -50.66 -10.98 -48.63
CA ASP A 49 -51.31 -11.48 -47.42
C ASP A 49 -50.97 -12.97 -47.19
N ASP A 50 -49.76 -13.23 -46.64
CA ASP A 50 -49.23 -14.59 -46.52
C ASP A 50 -49.73 -15.32 -45.26
N SER A 51 -50.90 -15.94 -45.42
CA SER A 51 -51.69 -16.61 -44.38
C SER A 51 -51.14 -17.96 -43.87
N SER A 52 -49.91 -17.94 -43.33
CA SER A 52 -49.33 -19.11 -42.65
C SER A 52 -49.46 -19.01 -41.11
N PRO A 53 -49.82 -20.10 -40.39
CA PRO A 53 -49.87 -20.08 -38.94
C PRO A 53 -48.46 -19.85 -38.40
N SER A 54 -48.27 -18.78 -37.61
CA SER A 54 -46.95 -18.41 -37.10
C SER A 54 -46.28 -19.60 -36.40
N THR A 55 -45.22 -20.12 -37.01
CA THR A 55 -44.48 -21.26 -36.47
C THR A 55 -44.02 -20.91 -35.06
N PRO A 56 -44.33 -21.76 -34.06
CA PRO A 56 -44.10 -21.40 -32.67
C PRO A 56 -42.61 -21.11 -32.49
N ARG A 57 -42.29 -19.98 -31.84
CA ARG A 57 -40.98 -19.30 -31.92
C ARG A 57 -39.76 -20.22 -31.71
N PHE A 58 -39.91 -21.31 -30.95
CA PHE A 58 -38.88 -22.31 -30.75
C PHE A 58 -38.45 -23.03 -32.06
N MET A 59 -39.36 -23.30 -32.99
CA MET A 59 -39.06 -23.94 -34.28
C MET A 59 -38.39 -22.96 -35.26
N GLN A 60 -38.74 -21.68 -35.21
CA GLN A 60 -38.07 -20.64 -36.01
C GLN A 60 -36.61 -20.44 -35.54
N ASP A 61 -36.37 -20.47 -34.23
CA ASP A 61 -35.03 -20.37 -33.64
C ASP A 61 -34.14 -21.61 -33.92
N GLU A 62 -34.69 -22.78 -34.26
CA GLU A 62 -33.90 -23.98 -34.57
C GLU A 62 -33.11 -23.86 -35.88
N GLY A 63 -33.64 -23.15 -36.88
CA GLY A 63 -33.02 -23.05 -38.21
C GLY A 63 -31.65 -22.34 -38.22
N THR A 64 -31.44 -21.40 -37.30
CA THR A 64 -30.24 -20.54 -37.29
C THR A 64 -29.05 -21.13 -36.52
N TRP A 65 -29.25 -22.20 -35.73
CA TRP A 65 -28.23 -22.70 -34.77
C TRP A 65 -27.91 -24.21 -34.86
N LYS A 66 -27.81 -24.78 -36.07
CA LYS A 66 -27.31 -26.16 -36.30
C LYS A 66 -25.96 -26.48 -35.62
N ARG A 67 -25.16 -25.46 -35.27
CA ARG A 67 -23.76 -25.58 -34.79
C ARG A 67 -23.60 -25.90 -33.29
N TRP A 68 -24.61 -25.70 -32.45
CA TRP A 68 -24.49 -25.73 -30.96
C TRP A 68 -25.44 -26.74 -30.28
N LYS A 69 -25.62 -27.94 -30.86
CA LYS A 69 -26.61 -28.94 -30.39
C LYS A 69 -26.42 -29.44 -28.93
N TRP A 70 -25.20 -29.36 -28.37
CA TRP A 70 -24.87 -29.87 -27.03
C TRP A 70 -25.41 -29.04 -25.85
N VAL A 71 -25.62 -27.72 -26.02
CA VAL A 71 -26.06 -26.85 -24.91
C VAL A 71 -27.57 -27.01 -24.66
N PRO A 72 -28.07 -27.20 -23.41
CA PRO A 72 -29.50 -27.32 -23.14
C PRO A 72 -30.33 -26.09 -23.57
N TYR A 73 -31.54 -26.31 -24.11
CA TYR A 73 -32.45 -25.23 -24.55
C TYR A 73 -32.67 -24.09 -23.53
N PRO A 74 -32.95 -24.32 -22.23
CA PRO A 74 -33.11 -23.23 -21.27
C PRO A 74 -31.85 -22.36 -21.14
N VAL A 75 -30.66 -22.95 -21.24
CA VAL A 75 -29.37 -22.23 -21.21
C VAL A 75 -29.17 -21.42 -22.50
N ARG A 76 -29.57 -21.93 -23.66
CA ARG A 76 -29.56 -21.14 -24.91
C ARG A 76 -30.47 -19.93 -24.82
N ARG A 77 -31.70 -20.11 -24.32
CA ARG A 77 -32.69 -19.03 -24.18
C ARG A 77 -32.20 -17.93 -23.24
N THR A 78 -31.59 -18.28 -22.10
CA THR A 78 -31.02 -17.27 -21.19
C THR A 78 -29.80 -16.57 -21.80
N LEU A 79 -28.89 -17.30 -22.47
CA LEU A 79 -27.76 -16.69 -23.18
C LEU A 79 -28.20 -15.68 -24.25
N LEU A 80 -29.23 -15.99 -25.04
CA LEU A 80 -29.79 -15.07 -26.03
C LEU A 80 -30.44 -13.84 -25.39
N ALA A 81 -31.20 -14.03 -24.30
CA ALA A 81 -31.78 -12.92 -23.55
C ALA A 81 -30.69 -11.99 -22.97
N VAL A 82 -29.61 -12.56 -22.39
CA VAL A 82 -28.46 -11.81 -21.87
C VAL A 82 -27.69 -11.10 -22.99
N ALA A 83 -27.45 -11.75 -24.12
CA ALA A 83 -26.76 -11.17 -25.27
C ALA A 83 -27.56 -10.00 -25.88
N LYS A 84 -28.89 -10.13 -25.97
CA LYS A 84 -29.78 -9.04 -26.40
C LYS A 84 -29.81 -7.91 -25.37
N TRP A 85 -29.91 -8.23 -24.08
CA TRP A 85 -29.92 -7.24 -22.99
C TRP A 85 -28.62 -6.44 -22.91
N SER A 86 -27.47 -7.09 -23.09
CA SER A 86 -26.14 -6.50 -22.99
C SER A 86 -25.82 -5.44 -24.07
N LYS A 87 -26.56 -5.43 -25.18
CA LYS A 87 -26.42 -4.41 -26.24
C LYS A 87 -26.89 -3.02 -25.80
N GLY A 88 -27.72 -2.92 -24.77
CA GLY A 88 -28.27 -1.65 -24.29
C GLY A 88 -29.62 -1.26 -24.91
N PRO A 89 -30.11 -0.04 -24.63
CA PRO A 89 -31.28 0.53 -25.29
C PRO A 89 -30.95 0.94 -26.75
N PRO A 90 -31.95 1.08 -27.64
CA PRO A 90 -31.72 1.47 -29.04
C PRO A 90 -31.13 2.89 -29.18
N ASN A 91 -31.48 3.80 -28.27
CA ASN A 91 -30.97 5.17 -28.20
C ASN A 91 -30.11 5.35 -26.94
N PRO A 92 -28.84 4.91 -26.92
CA PRO A 92 -27.96 5.09 -25.77
C PRO A 92 -27.62 6.58 -25.57
N GLN A 93 -27.75 7.06 -24.35
CA GLN A 93 -27.44 8.45 -23.98
C GLN A 93 -26.33 8.48 -22.93
N PRO A 94 -25.30 9.33 -23.06
CA PRO A 94 -24.26 9.45 -22.05
C PRO A 94 -24.83 10.08 -20.77
N TYR A 95 -24.45 9.57 -19.61
CA TYR A 95 -24.79 10.24 -18.36
C TYR A 95 -24.08 11.58 -18.29
N LYS A 96 -24.81 12.60 -17.81
CA LYS A 96 -24.27 13.91 -17.43
C LYS A 96 -24.87 14.33 -16.09
N ILE A 97 -24.06 14.97 -15.25
CA ILE A 97 -24.53 15.53 -13.98
C ILE A 97 -25.21 16.86 -14.27
N LYS A 98 -26.51 16.96 -13.96
CA LYS A 98 -27.18 18.25 -13.79
C LYS A 98 -26.83 18.78 -12.39
N PRO A 99 -26.18 19.95 -12.26
CA PRO A 99 -25.74 20.46 -10.96
C PRO A 99 -26.93 20.73 -10.02
N ILE A 100 -26.78 20.41 -8.73
CA ILE A 100 -27.71 20.83 -7.68
C ILE A 100 -27.44 22.30 -7.38
N LEU A 101 -28.47 23.15 -7.51
CA LEU A 101 -28.38 24.62 -7.43
C LEU A 101 -27.34 25.19 -8.42
N PRO A 102 -27.62 25.17 -9.75
CA PRO A 102 -26.64 25.54 -10.78
C PRO A 102 -25.97 26.90 -10.57
N GLN A 103 -26.72 27.91 -10.14
CA GLN A 103 -26.20 29.24 -9.83
C GLN A 103 -25.06 29.22 -8.79
N VAL A 104 -25.21 28.41 -7.74
CA VAL A 104 -24.20 28.28 -6.66
C VAL A 104 -22.99 27.48 -7.14
N GLN A 105 -23.21 26.46 -7.97
CA GLN A 105 -22.17 25.59 -8.52
C GLN A 105 -21.29 26.32 -9.55
N GLU A 106 -21.89 27.19 -10.36
CA GLU A 106 -21.23 27.92 -11.45
C GLU A 106 -20.68 29.28 -10.99
N PHE A 107 -21.15 29.83 -9.86
CA PHE A 107 -20.69 31.10 -9.31
C PHE A 107 -19.15 31.24 -9.22
N PRO A 108 -18.37 30.25 -8.74
CA PRO A 108 -16.90 30.36 -8.73
C PRO A 108 -16.30 30.55 -10.13
N LEU A 109 -16.83 29.85 -11.14
CA LEU A 109 -16.37 29.97 -12.52
C LEU A 109 -16.73 31.34 -13.10
N VAL A 110 -17.98 31.77 -12.92
CA VAL A 110 -18.46 33.09 -13.38
C VAL A 110 -17.65 34.23 -12.74
N LEU A 111 -17.31 34.11 -11.44
CA LEU A 111 -16.45 35.05 -10.74
C LEU A 111 -15.04 35.09 -11.37
N PHE A 112 -14.43 33.93 -11.58
CA PHE A 112 -13.11 33.81 -12.20
C PHE A 112 -13.09 34.38 -13.62
N ASP A 113 -14.07 34.03 -14.46
CA ASP A 113 -14.18 34.51 -15.83
C ASP A 113 -14.43 36.03 -15.91
N LYS A 114 -15.17 36.60 -14.95
CA LYS A 114 -15.43 38.05 -14.85
C LYS A 114 -14.15 38.84 -14.58
N TYR A 115 -13.34 38.42 -13.61
CA TYR A 115 -12.12 39.13 -13.22
C TYR A 115 -10.91 38.79 -14.10
N LEU A 116 -10.81 37.58 -14.66
CA LEU A 116 -9.62 37.07 -15.34
C LEU A 116 -9.88 36.66 -16.79
N ARG A 117 -10.31 37.62 -17.62
CA ARG A 117 -10.63 37.37 -19.05
C ARG A 117 -9.43 36.97 -19.93
N ARG A 118 -8.22 37.46 -19.65
CA ARG A 118 -7.05 37.27 -20.54
C ARG A 118 -6.32 35.95 -20.27
N PHE A 119 -6.11 35.12 -21.30
CA PHE A 119 -5.42 33.82 -21.18
C PHE A 119 -4.05 33.91 -20.50
N LYS A 120 -3.20 34.88 -20.88
CA LYS A 120 -1.89 35.10 -20.24
C LYS A 120 -1.99 35.33 -18.73
N HIS A 121 -3.03 36.03 -18.26
CA HIS A 121 -3.26 36.29 -16.83
C HIS A 121 -3.70 35.02 -16.11
N ARG A 122 -4.54 34.18 -16.75
CA ARG A 122 -4.94 32.86 -16.20
C ARG A 122 -3.73 31.95 -15.99
N VAL A 123 -2.85 31.84 -16.99
CA VAL A 123 -1.62 31.04 -16.90
C VAL A 123 -0.69 31.58 -15.81
N GLY A 124 -0.46 32.90 -15.76
CA GLY A 124 0.37 33.52 -14.72
C GLY A 124 -0.18 33.31 -13.30
N ILE A 125 -1.50 33.37 -13.12
CA ILE A 125 -2.14 33.14 -11.82
C ILE A 125 -2.09 31.67 -11.41
N VAL A 126 -2.25 30.73 -12.35
CA VAL A 126 -2.07 29.29 -12.06
C VAL A 126 -0.62 29.01 -11.63
N PHE A 127 0.37 29.59 -12.31
CA PHE A 127 1.78 29.45 -11.92
C PHE A 127 2.04 30.05 -10.53
N LEU A 128 1.58 31.28 -10.28
CA LEU A 128 1.69 31.93 -8.97
C LEU A 128 1.01 31.10 -7.87
N TYR A 129 -0.18 30.55 -8.14
CA TYR A 129 -0.94 29.74 -7.20
C TYR A 129 -0.21 28.45 -6.79
N ILE A 130 0.36 27.75 -7.77
CA ILE A 130 1.19 26.56 -7.53
C ILE A 130 2.48 26.95 -6.79
N ALA A 131 3.13 28.05 -7.17
CA ALA A 131 4.32 28.56 -6.50
C ALA A 131 4.04 28.93 -5.03
N VAL A 132 2.91 29.57 -4.73
CA VAL A 132 2.48 29.86 -3.35
C VAL A 132 2.27 28.56 -2.57
N TRP A 133 1.59 27.55 -3.14
CA TRP A 133 1.46 26.24 -2.47
C TRP A 133 2.83 25.60 -2.18
N ILE A 134 3.74 25.56 -3.17
CA ILE A 134 5.09 25.01 -3.01
C ILE A 134 5.86 25.76 -1.92
N ILE A 135 5.81 27.10 -1.92
CA ILE A 135 6.50 27.93 -0.92
C ILE A 135 5.90 27.72 0.47
N THR A 136 4.57 27.74 0.62
CA THR A 136 3.90 27.48 1.92
C THR A 136 4.20 26.07 2.42
N PHE A 137 4.11 25.05 1.56
CA PHE A 137 4.44 23.67 1.92
C PHE A 137 5.90 23.53 2.34
N ALA A 138 6.83 24.10 1.56
CA ALA A 138 8.25 24.08 1.88
C ALA A 138 8.59 24.86 3.16
N LEU A 139 7.95 26.00 3.42
CA LEU A 139 8.14 26.77 4.66
C LEU A 139 7.61 26.03 5.88
N VAL A 140 6.43 25.40 5.79
CA VAL A 140 5.89 24.58 6.90
C VAL A 140 6.73 23.32 7.12
N LYS A 141 7.12 22.61 6.05
CA LYS A 141 8.03 21.45 6.13
C LYS A 141 9.43 21.84 6.64
N ARG A 142 9.88 23.06 6.38
CA ARG A 142 11.10 23.63 6.95
C ARG A 142 10.93 24.03 8.41
N SER A 143 9.77 24.55 8.83
CA SER A 143 9.50 24.78 10.27
C SER A 143 9.42 23.48 11.07
N GLU A 144 9.17 22.34 10.41
CA GLU A 144 9.26 21.02 11.02
C GLU A 144 10.71 20.65 11.40
N THR A 145 11.71 21.12 10.65
CA THR A 145 13.14 20.79 10.84
C THR A 145 13.94 21.87 11.55
N TYR A 146 13.49 23.13 11.54
CA TYR A 146 14.18 24.22 12.22
C TYR A 146 13.99 24.19 13.74
N ALA A 147 15.09 24.41 14.48
CA ALA A 147 15.17 24.52 15.95
C ALA A 147 14.92 23.21 16.75
N THR A 148 15.58 22.12 16.36
CA THR A 148 15.51 20.84 17.08
C THR A 148 16.87 20.20 17.39
N GLU A 149 18.00 20.88 17.20
CA GLU A 149 19.28 20.38 17.72
C GLU A 149 19.21 20.27 19.25
N ILE A 150 19.49 19.07 19.75
CA ILE A 150 19.54 18.78 21.19
C ILE A 150 20.97 19.04 21.65
N GLU A 151 21.13 19.87 22.68
CA GLU A 151 22.42 20.19 23.26
C GLU A 151 23.18 18.92 23.67
N GLY A 152 24.43 18.78 23.21
CA GLY A 152 25.27 17.59 23.43
C GLY A 152 24.98 16.38 22.53
N TRP A 153 23.86 16.36 21.79
CA TRP A 153 23.43 15.19 20.98
C TRP A 153 23.26 15.48 19.48
N GLY A 154 23.06 16.74 19.09
CA GLY A 154 22.90 17.14 17.68
C GLY A 154 21.46 16.99 17.16
N ALA A 155 21.31 16.84 15.84
CA ALA A 155 20.01 16.85 15.18
C ALA A 155 19.28 15.48 15.28
N PRO A 156 18.02 15.43 15.76
CA PRO A 156 17.24 14.21 15.86
C PRO A 156 16.94 13.55 14.52
N GLN A 157 17.25 12.25 14.41
CA GLN A 157 16.95 11.46 13.21
C GLN A 157 15.50 10.98 13.22
N GLN A 158 14.79 11.14 12.09
CA GLN A 158 13.46 10.55 11.91
C GLN A 158 13.57 9.03 11.85
N ILE A 159 12.78 8.34 12.69
CA ILE A 159 12.65 6.88 12.69
C ILE A 159 11.21 6.45 12.38
N GLY A 160 11.06 5.22 11.90
CA GLY A 160 9.75 4.59 11.69
C GLY A 160 9.15 4.07 13.00
N CYS A 161 7.82 3.95 13.08
CA CYS A 161 7.14 3.48 14.29
C CYS A 161 7.53 2.05 14.71
N GLY A 162 7.96 1.21 13.76
CA GLY A 162 8.42 -0.17 13.98
C GLY A 162 9.91 -0.34 14.26
N ALA A 163 10.65 0.75 14.43
CA ALA A 163 12.10 0.72 14.58
C ALA A 163 12.54 0.09 15.91
N THR A 164 13.56 -0.78 15.87
CA THR A 164 14.06 -1.56 17.02
C THR A 164 15.59 -1.60 17.05
N TYR A 165 16.18 -1.78 18.23
CA TYR A 165 17.63 -2.06 18.33
C TYR A 165 17.93 -3.52 18.03
N TRP A 166 17.16 -4.43 18.64
CA TRP A 166 17.28 -5.86 18.47
C TRP A 166 16.36 -6.33 17.35
N GLY A 167 16.94 -6.50 16.16
CA GLY A 167 16.21 -6.85 14.96
C GLY A 167 15.53 -8.21 15.05
N ARG A 168 14.36 -8.31 14.39
CA ARG A 168 13.61 -9.56 14.18
C ARG A 168 14.53 -10.62 13.56
N GLY A 169 14.22 -11.90 13.78
CA GLY A 169 14.81 -12.97 12.99
C GLY A 169 16.24 -13.37 13.35
N ASN A 170 16.67 -13.11 14.58
CA ASN A 170 18.04 -13.37 15.05
C ASN A 170 19.10 -12.61 14.23
N LYS A 171 18.74 -11.44 13.68
CA LYS A 171 19.67 -10.54 12.97
C LYS A 171 20.80 -9.98 13.84
N CYS A 172 20.74 -10.18 15.16
CA CYS A 172 21.82 -9.86 16.09
C CYS A 172 22.92 -10.94 16.14
N GLY A 173 22.68 -12.12 15.58
CA GLY A 173 23.64 -13.22 15.52
C GLY A 173 24.04 -13.80 16.87
N LEU A 174 25.06 -14.65 16.85
CA LEU A 174 25.54 -15.38 18.02
C LEU A 174 25.94 -14.42 19.15
N ASN A 175 25.37 -14.62 20.34
CA ASN A 175 25.50 -13.77 21.52
C ASN A 175 25.10 -12.30 21.32
N GLY A 176 24.35 -11.98 20.26
CA GLY A 176 23.96 -10.62 19.89
C GLY A 176 25.10 -9.78 19.31
N ALA A 177 26.18 -10.39 18.83
CA ALA A 177 27.39 -9.71 18.37
C ALA A 177 27.14 -8.59 17.34
N ASP A 178 26.19 -8.78 16.41
CA ASP A 178 25.89 -7.81 15.36
C ASP A 178 25.09 -6.59 15.88
N CYS A 179 24.44 -6.71 17.04
CA CYS A 179 23.64 -5.66 17.68
C CYS A 179 24.38 -4.90 18.78
N ARG A 180 25.72 -4.91 18.74
CA ARG A 180 26.58 -4.11 19.62
C ARG A 180 26.64 -2.64 19.15
N PRO A 181 26.98 -1.68 20.03
CA PRO A 181 27.21 -1.84 21.48
C PRO A 181 25.89 -2.11 22.24
N PHE A 182 25.98 -2.63 23.46
CA PHE A 182 24.80 -2.89 24.31
C PHE A 182 24.55 -1.81 25.38
N ASN A 183 25.54 -0.96 25.65
CA ASN A 183 25.53 0.05 26.70
C ASN A 183 26.35 1.26 26.25
N GLY A 184 26.00 2.45 26.73
CA GLY A 184 26.81 3.66 26.59
C GLY A 184 26.76 4.37 25.23
N SER A 185 26.09 3.80 24.22
CA SER A 185 25.67 4.55 23.02
C SER A 185 24.22 5.03 23.15
N GLY A 186 23.87 5.96 22.29
CA GLY A 186 22.57 6.61 22.23
C GLY A 186 22.56 7.61 21.08
N PHE A 187 21.38 8.09 20.72
CA PHE A 187 21.24 9.10 19.65
C PHE A 187 19.93 9.88 19.84
N PRO A 188 19.84 11.11 19.30
CA PRO A 188 18.60 11.85 19.28
C PRO A 188 17.67 11.28 18.19
N PHE A 189 16.45 10.90 18.57
CA PHE A 189 15.47 10.28 17.68
C PHE A 189 14.21 11.15 17.58
N ARG A 190 13.50 11.04 16.46
CA ARG A 190 12.24 11.72 16.19
C ARG A 190 11.18 10.72 15.72
N CYS A 191 10.04 10.73 16.39
CA CYS A 191 8.91 9.86 16.12
C CYS A 191 7.76 10.61 15.43
N SER A 192 7.13 9.91 14.49
CA SER A 192 5.88 10.34 13.86
C SER A 192 4.71 10.34 14.85
N ALA A 193 3.71 11.17 14.57
CA ALA A 193 2.39 11.01 15.18
C ALA A 193 1.75 9.65 14.84
N ASN A 194 0.83 9.19 15.70
CA ASN A 194 0.06 7.95 15.62
C ASN A 194 0.88 6.64 15.69
N CYS A 195 2.09 6.67 16.28
CA CYS A 195 2.92 5.46 16.42
C CYS A 195 2.42 4.47 17.49
N ALA A 196 1.60 4.88 18.48
CA ALA A 196 1.00 3.93 19.44
C ALA A 196 0.13 2.88 18.72
N GLY A 197 -0.39 3.23 17.55
CA GLY A 197 -1.16 2.32 16.70
C GLY A 197 -0.33 1.36 15.84
N TYR A 198 1.00 1.33 15.93
CA TYR A 198 1.83 0.39 15.18
C TYR A 198 1.94 -0.95 15.92
N MET A 199 1.67 -2.06 15.24
CA MET A 199 1.46 -3.37 15.85
C MET A 199 2.32 -4.46 15.21
N ALA A 200 2.70 -5.48 15.98
CA ALA A 200 3.34 -6.68 15.46
C ALA A 200 2.33 -7.49 14.60
N LEU A 201 2.44 -7.39 13.28
CA LEU A 201 1.55 -8.10 12.33
C LEU A 201 1.90 -9.57 12.10
N ASN A 202 3.05 -10.02 12.61
CA ASN A 202 3.51 -11.40 12.60
C ASN A 202 3.92 -11.77 14.04
N PRO A 203 3.71 -13.02 14.51
CA PRO A 203 3.95 -13.39 15.91
C PRO A 203 5.38 -13.09 16.39
N ARG A 204 5.54 -12.71 17.66
CA ARG A 204 6.84 -12.41 18.30
C ARG A 204 7.00 -13.19 19.59
N ALA A 205 8.09 -13.94 19.69
CA ALA A 205 8.51 -14.61 20.90
C ALA A 205 8.98 -13.61 21.98
N VAL A 206 8.39 -13.67 23.18
CA VAL A 206 8.87 -12.97 24.38
C VAL A 206 8.72 -13.92 25.58
N GLY A 207 9.81 -14.52 26.04
CA GLY A 207 9.73 -15.53 27.12
C GLY A 207 8.99 -16.80 26.69
N ASP A 208 7.85 -17.14 27.30
CA ASP A 208 6.94 -18.19 26.78
C ASP A 208 5.76 -17.63 25.98
N GLN A 209 5.62 -16.30 25.93
CA GLN A 209 4.52 -15.59 25.26
C GLN A 209 4.76 -15.47 23.75
N GLU A 210 3.66 -15.25 23.02
CA GLU A 210 3.65 -15.07 21.57
C GLU A 210 2.76 -13.86 21.22
N ILE A 211 3.40 -12.74 20.90
CA ILE A 211 2.81 -11.40 20.77
C ILE A 211 2.43 -11.13 19.32
N VAL A 212 1.17 -10.79 19.06
CA VAL A 212 0.65 -10.47 17.72
C VAL A 212 -0.55 -9.50 17.83
N TYR A 213 -0.74 -8.63 16.84
CA TYR A 213 -1.82 -7.63 16.77
C TYR A 213 -1.87 -6.59 17.90
N GLN A 214 -0.74 -6.38 18.58
CA GLN A 214 -0.55 -5.32 19.58
C GLN A 214 0.82 -4.64 19.43
N PRO A 215 1.06 -3.46 20.05
CA PRO A 215 2.38 -2.84 20.09
C PRO A 215 3.40 -3.75 20.78
N LEU A 216 4.60 -3.87 20.20
CA LEU A 216 5.70 -4.60 20.81
C LEU A 216 6.47 -3.64 21.72
N VAL A 217 6.03 -3.48 22.96
CA VAL A 217 6.73 -2.69 23.99
C VAL A 217 6.93 -3.61 25.18
N ILE A 218 8.18 -3.93 25.53
CA ILE A 218 8.52 -4.93 26.54
C ILE A 218 9.26 -4.22 27.68
N GLY A 219 8.73 -4.33 28.89
CA GLY A 219 9.16 -3.57 30.04
C GLY A 219 8.53 -2.19 30.15
N GLY A 220 8.98 -1.43 31.14
CA GLY A 220 8.42 -0.14 31.50
C GLY A 220 8.74 0.19 32.96
N PRO A 221 8.31 1.36 33.43
CA PRO A 221 8.46 1.75 34.83
C PRO A 221 7.42 1.01 35.71
N VAL A 222 7.87 0.51 36.86
CA VAL A 222 7.03 -0.13 37.90
C VAL A 222 6.10 0.91 38.55
N ASN A 223 6.63 2.11 38.78
CA ASN A 223 5.94 3.23 39.40
C ASN A 223 6.44 4.56 38.82
N ASP A 224 5.76 5.67 39.11
CA ASP A 224 6.06 6.98 38.52
C ASP A 224 7.45 7.53 38.86
N SER A 225 8.08 7.02 39.93
CA SER A 225 9.45 7.35 40.33
C SER A 225 10.53 6.49 39.66
N SER A 226 10.17 5.40 38.99
CA SER A 226 11.13 4.46 38.41
C SER A 226 11.52 4.85 36.98
N THR A 227 12.81 4.70 36.66
CA THR A 227 13.33 4.91 35.30
C THR A 227 12.69 3.91 34.34
N PRO A 228 12.10 4.35 33.20
CA PRO A 228 11.45 3.45 32.25
C PRO A 228 12.51 2.71 31.40
N ILE A 229 12.73 1.42 31.67
CA ILE A 229 13.69 0.57 30.95
C ILE A 229 12.94 -0.42 30.06
N TYR A 230 13.35 -0.53 28.80
CA TYR A 230 12.72 -1.37 27.78
C TYR A 230 13.68 -2.39 27.18
N ARG A 231 13.15 -3.56 26.78
CA ARG A 231 13.92 -4.61 26.08
C ARG A 231 14.25 -4.16 24.65
N GLY A 232 15.43 -4.49 24.14
CA GLY A 232 15.97 -3.97 22.87
C GLY A 232 15.14 -4.19 21.61
N ASP A 233 14.25 -5.18 21.62
CA ASP A 233 13.30 -5.51 20.55
C ASP A 233 11.98 -4.72 20.62
N SER A 234 11.81 -3.86 21.64
CA SER A 234 10.67 -2.95 21.74
C SER A 234 10.68 -1.90 20.62
N PHE A 235 9.51 -1.60 20.06
CA PHE A 235 9.30 -0.50 19.13
C PHE A 235 9.66 0.82 19.81
N LEU A 236 10.72 1.49 19.35
CA LEU A 236 11.32 2.64 20.02
C LEU A 236 10.32 3.81 20.18
N CYS A 237 9.48 4.08 19.17
CA CYS A 237 8.43 5.09 19.27
C CYS A 237 7.27 4.68 20.19
N GLY A 238 6.92 3.39 20.25
CA GLY A 238 5.92 2.88 21.19
C GLY A 238 6.40 3.02 22.63
N ALA A 239 7.65 2.63 22.89
CA ALA A 239 8.30 2.81 24.19
C ALA A 239 8.43 4.29 24.59
N ALA A 240 8.72 5.20 23.65
CA ALA A 240 8.79 6.63 23.91
C ALA A 240 7.43 7.25 24.28
N ILE A 241 6.35 6.79 23.64
CA ILE A 241 4.97 7.18 24.00
C ILE A 241 4.61 6.59 25.37
N HIS A 242 4.87 5.31 25.61
CA HIS A 242 4.64 4.65 26.91
C HIS A 242 5.40 5.35 28.06
N ALA A 243 6.63 5.80 27.82
CA ALA A 243 7.43 6.57 28.76
C ALA A 243 6.97 8.04 28.96
N GLY A 244 6.08 8.56 28.11
CA GLY A 244 5.64 9.96 28.14
C GLY A 244 6.67 10.95 27.57
N VAL A 245 7.69 10.46 26.85
CA VAL A 245 8.73 11.28 26.21
C VAL A 245 8.20 11.92 24.91
N VAL A 246 7.23 11.27 24.27
CA VAL A 246 6.63 11.67 23.00
C VAL A 246 5.10 11.54 23.07
N SER A 247 4.37 12.49 22.49
CA SER A 247 2.89 12.41 22.36
C SER A 247 2.51 11.53 21.16
N ASN A 248 1.42 10.79 21.27
CA ASN A 248 0.88 10.03 20.14
C ASN A 248 0.17 10.95 19.12
N GLU A 249 -0.35 12.09 19.56
CA GLU A 249 -1.12 13.06 18.77
C GLU A 249 -0.20 13.94 17.90
N ASP A 250 0.82 14.53 18.54
CA ASP A 250 1.74 15.51 17.94
C ASP A 250 3.06 14.89 17.47
N GLY A 251 3.31 13.61 17.76
CA GLY A 251 4.65 13.03 17.66
C GLY A 251 5.63 13.73 18.61
N GLY A 252 6.92 13.71 18.27
CA GLY A 252 7.94 14.38 19.09
C GLY A 252 9.35 13.88 18.82
N CYS A 253 10.29 14.35 19.65
CA CYS A 253 11.67 13.86 19.63
C CYS A 253 12.24 13.76 21.04
N GLY A 254 13.24 12.90 21.21
CA GLY A 254 13.92 12.68 22.49
C GLY A 254 15.31 12.10 22.26
N VAL A 255 15.99 11.74 23.34
CA VAL A 255 17.25 11.00 23.29
C VAL A 255 17.02 9.62 23.90
N VAL A 256 17.44 8.58 23.18
CA VAL A 256 17.48 7.21 23.69
C VAL A 256 18.92 6.84 24.04
N ARG A 257 19.09 6.08 25.13
CA ARG A 257 20.39 5.63 25.62
C ARG A 257 20.33 4.14 25.95
N LEU A 258 21.32 3.39 25.46
CA LEU A 258 21.51 1.99 25.80
C LEU A 258 22.08 1.85 27.22
N VAL A 259 21.52 0.95 28.02
CA VAL A 259 21.89 0.74 29.44
C VAL A 259 22.40 -0.67 29.75
N GLY A 260 22.64 -1.50 28.72
CA GLY A 260 23.26 -2.81 28.88
C GLY A 260 22.30 -3.94 29.21
N ARG A 261 22.80 -4.93 29.94
CA ARG A 261 22.02 -6.09 30.39
C ARG A 261 21.11 -5.66 31.54
N GLN A 262 19.82 -5.77 31.33
CA GLN A 262 18.81 -5.62 32.37
C GLN A 262 18.29 -7.02 32.78
N GLN A 263 17.92 -7.15 34.06
CA GLN A 263 17.17 -8.28 34.59
C GLN A 263 15.74 -7.82 34.87
N GLU A 264 14.76 -8.62 34.46
CA GLU A 264 13.33 -8.34 34.59
C GLU A 264 12.84 -7.08 33.85
N PHE A 265 11.67 -7.21 33.23
CA PHE A 265 10.99 -6.16 32.50
C PHE A 265 9.52 -6.22 32.90
N PRO A 266 9.06 -5.38 33.83
CA PRO A 266 7.69 -5.39 34.31
C PRO A 266 6.73 -4.75 33.30
N SER A 267 5.52 -5.30 33.20
CA SER A 267 4.41 -4.73 32.43
C SER A 267 3.75 -3.56 33.17
N SER A 268 3.41 -2.48 32.47
CA SER A 268 2.49 -1.45 32.96
C SER A 268 1.63 -0.88 31.82
N GLU A 269 0.52 -0.24 32.16
CA GLU A 269 -0.33 0.52 31.22
C GLU A 269 -0.01 2.01 31.36
N ARG A 270 0.49 2.65 30.29
CA ARG A 270 0.76 4.10 30.27
C ARG A 270 0.50 4.71 28.90
N ASN A 271 -0.10 5.90 28.91
CA ASN A 271 -0.35 6.71 27.70
C ASN A 271 -1.07 5.94 26.57
N GLY A 272 -1.99 5.03 26.94
CA GLY A 272 -2.76 4.21 26.00
C GLY A 272 -1.99 3.05 25.36
N ILE A 273 -0.88 2.62 25.97
CA ILE A 273 -0.11 1.44 25.58
C ILE A 273 0.00 0.51 26.80
N ASP A 274 -0.36 -0.76 26.62
CA ASP A 274 -0.03 -1.85 27.54
C ASP A 274 1.35 -2.41 27.19
N SER A 275 2.28 -2.43 28.14
CA SER A 275 3.59 -3.07 27.94
C SER A 275 3.61 -4.54 28.40
N ILE A 276 4.50 -5.31 27.79
CA ILE A 276 4.62 -6.75 27.93
C ILE A 276 5.68 -7.06 28.99
N SER A 277 5.38 -8.00 29.89
CA SER A 277 6.33 -8.45 30.90
C SER A 277 7.32 -9.49 30.35
N PHE A 278 8.55 -9.45 30.85
CA PHE A 278 9.57 -10.48 30.62
C PHE A 278 10.39 -10.67 31.92
N ASP A 279 10.15 -11.77 32.60
CA ASP A 279 10.66 -12.20 33.92
C ASP A 279 12.06 -12.84 33.84
N SER A 280 12.91 -12.31 32.96
CA SER A 280 14.28 -12.78 32.81
C SER A 280 15.21 -11.68 32.31
N TYR A 281 16.47 -12.04 32.04
CA TYR A 281 17.50 -11.12 31.62
C TYR A 281 17.62 -11.02 30.09
N PHE A 282 17.96 -9.83 29.60
CA PHE A 282 18.22 -9.58 28.18
C PHE A 282 19.45 -8.67 28.01
N PRO A 283 20.35 -8.92 27.03
CA PRO A 283 21.65 -8.26 26.98
C PRO A 283 21.63 -6.80 26.52
N LEU A 284 20.57 -6.37 25.81
CA LEU A 284 20.41 -5.01 25.28
C LEU A 284 19.10 -4.42 25.78
N SER A 285 19.19 -3.38 26.60
CA SER A 285 18.06 -2.59 27.06
C SER A 285 18.33 -1.10 26.88
N PHE A 286 17.26 -0.30 26.83
CA PHE A 286 17.36 1.14 26.63
C PHE A 286 16.42 1.92 27.56
N THR A 287 16.78 3.18 27.79
CA THR A 287 16.01 4.21 28.51
C THR A 287 16.02 5.50 27.70
N PHE A 288 15.25 6.49 28.15
CA PHE A 288 15.26 7.84 27.60
C PHE A 288 15.95 8.83 28.54
N GLU A 289 16.60 9.84 27.98
CA GLU A 289 17.24 10.91 28.77
C GLU A 289 16.17 11.90 29.28
N PRO A 290 16.12 12.20 30.59
CA PRO A 290 15.12 13.10 31.16
C PRO A 290 15.41 14.58 30.81
N GLY A 291 14.37 15.43 30.86
CA GLY A 291 14.52 16.88 30.72
C GLY A 291 14.78 17.42 29.31
N ILE A 292 14.85 16.54 28.29
CA ILE A 292 15.02 16.93 26.88
C ILE A 292 13.83 17.77 26.40
N GLN A 293 14.02 19.08 26.24
CA GLN A 293 12.99 19.99 25.70
C GLN A 293 13.02 20.04 24.17
N CYS A 294 12.47 19.01 23.53
CA CYS A 294 12.31 19.01 22.09
C CYS A 294 11.10 19.85 21.62
N ARG A 295 11.34 20.80 20.71
CA ARG A 295 10.27 21.56 20.03
C ARG A 295 9.77 20.92 18.73
N ALA A 296 10.34 19.79 18.32
CA ALA A 296 9.89 19.04 17.15
C ALA A 296 8.44 18.60 17.34
N ARG A 297 7.57 19.01 16.41
CA ARG A 297 6.21 18.47 16.28
C ARG A 297 5.98 17.97 14.88
N ASP A 298 5.11 17.00 14.75
CA ASP A 298 4.68 16.45 13.49
C ASP A 298 3.67 17.37 12.81
N LEU A 299 4.13 18.13 11.81
CA LEU A 299 3.31 19.11 11.12
C LEU A 299 2.46 18.49 9.99
N ARG A 300 2.33 17.16 9.90
CA ARG A 300 1.54 16.49 8.83
C ARG A 300 0.11 17.00 8.73
N TRP A 301 -0.55 17.27 9.87
CA TRP A 301 -1.93 17.77 9.89
C TRP A 301 -2.02 19.22 9.39
N ASN A 302 -1.01 20.05 9.69
CA ASN A 302 -0.93 21.42 9.18
C ASN A 302 -0.66 21.44 7.67
N LEU A 303 0.27 20.58 7.21
CA LEU A 303 0.55 20.38 5.79
C LEU A 303 -0.66 19.81 5.04
N LEU A 304 -1.48 18.98 5.70
CA LEU A 304 -2.73 18.45 5.15
C LEU A 304 -3.77 19.56 5.04
N ALA A 305 -3.99 20.35 6.08
CA ALA A 305 -4.91 21.49 6.05
C ALA A 305 -4.55 22.46 4.90
N VAL A 306 -3.27 22.81 4.74
CA VAL A 306 -2.79 23.59 3.59
C VAL A 306 -3.15 22.90 2.27
N SER A 307 -2.76 21.63 2.10
CA SER A 307 -2.93 20.93 0.81
C SER A 307 -4.41 20.69 0.45
N VAL A 308 -5.27 20.43 1.43
CA VAL A 308 -6.72 20.32 1.27
C VAL A 308 -7.32 21.67 0.88
N VAL A 309 -6.97 22.77 1.54
CA VAL A 309 -7.46 24.11 1.18
C VAL A 309 -7.05 24.50 -0.24
N PHE A 310 -5.79 24.27 -0.62
CA PHE A 310 -5.31 24.60 -1.97
C PHE A 310 -5.96 23.72 -3.05
N THR A 311 -6.05 22.40 -2.85
CA THR A 311 -6.75 21.53 -3.82
C THR A 311 -8.25 21.84 -3.91
N THR A 312 -8.89 22.25 -2.80
CA THR A 312 -10.30 22.66 -2.74
C THR A 312 -10.55 23.95 -3.53
N VAL A 313 -9.75 24.99 -3.30
CA VAL A 313 -9.87 26.26 -4.03
C VAL A 313 -9.58 26.04 -5.52
N LEU A 314 -8.51 25.32 -5.88
CA LEU A 314 -8.25 24.96 -7.28
C LEU A 314 -9.43 24.20 -7.90
N SER A 315 -10.03 23.25 -7.17
CA SER A 315 -11.20 22.50 -7.61
C SER A 315 -12.38 23.41 -7.91
N LEU A 316 -12.74 24.31 -6.98
CA LEU A 316 -13.89 25.18 -7.14
C LEU A 316 -13.75 26.15 -8.33
N PHE A 317 -12.55 26.69 -8.55
CA PHE A 317 -12.31 27.72 -9.57
C PHE A 317 -11.82 27.20 -10.93
N THR A 318 -11.70 25.87 -11.13
CA THR A 318 -11.16 25.28 -12.37
C THR A 318 -12.17 24.40 -13.13
N ALA A 319 -12.62 24.88 -14.28
CA ALA A 319 -13.41 24.10 -15.24
C ALA A 319 -12.57 23.17 -16.15
N SER A 320 -11.25 23.39 -16.26
CA SER A 320 -10.37 22.58 -17.11
C SER A 320 -10.09 21.20 -16.50
N PRO A 321 -10.48 20.08 -17.15
CA PRO A 321 -10.26 18.74 -16.61
C PRO A 321 -8.77 18.41 -16.42
N ALA A 322 -7.91 18.83 -17.35
CA ALA A 322 -6.48 18.58 -17.30
C ALA A 322 -5.81 19.34 -16.16
N LEU A 323 -6.09 20.66 -16.03
CA LEU A 323 -5.51 21.48 -14.97
C LEU A 323 -5.93 20.96 -13.59
N PHE A 324 -7.22 20.69 -13.40
CA PHE A 324 -7.71 20.10 -12.17
C PHE A 324 -7.03 18.76 -11.86
N PHE A 325 -7.07 17.80 -12.80
CA PHE A 325 -6.56 16.46 -12.54
C PHE A 325 -5.06 16.43 -12.27
N PHE A 326 -4.23 17.01 -13.16
CA PHE A 326 -2.77 16.88 -13.02
C PHE A 326 -2.21 17.68 -11.84
N SER A 327 -2.77 18.86 -11.53
CA SER A 327 -2.35 19.64 -10.36
C SER A 327 -2.80 19.00 -9.05
N VAL A 328 -4.03 18.46 -8.97
CA VAL A 328 -4.49 17.73 -7.77
C VAL A 328 -3.70 16.43 -7.60
N PHE A 329 -3.52 15.63 -8.66
CA PHE A 329 -2.72 14.41 -8.62
C PHE A 329 -1.30 14.68 -8.12
N SER A 330 -0.63 15.69 -8.69
CA SER A 330 0.73 16.06 -8.29
C SER A 330 0.77 16.56 -6.85
N GLY A 331 -0.12 17.49 -6.47
CA GLY A 331 -0.15 18.07 -5.13
C GLY A 331 -0.41 17.02 -4.04
N ILE A 332 -1.35 16.09 -4.28
CA ILE A 332 -1.63 15.00 -3.34
C ILE A 332 -0.48 13.98 -3.32
N PHE A 333 0.13 13.64 -4.47
CA PHE A 333 1.27 12.72 -4.52
C PHE A 333 2.47 13.23 -3.70
N TRP A 334 2.85 14.49 -3.91
CA TRP A 334 3.92 15.12 -3.16
C TRP A 334 3.56 15.33 -1.68
N HIS A 335 2.29 15.63 -1.37
CA HIS A 335 1.83 15.69 0.02
C HIS A 335 1.95 14.33 0.73
N VAL A 336 1.51 13.24 0.10
CA VAL A 336 1.60 11.90 0.71
C VAL A 336 3.05 11.51 0.92
N GLY A 337 3.86 11.61 -0.13
CA GLY A 337 5.27 11.20 -0.10
C GLY A 337 6.18 12.03 0.82
N LEU A 338 5.83 13.28 1.15
CA LEU A 338 6.66 14.15 2.00
C LEU A 338 6.06 14.46 3.39
N ALA A 339 4.79 14.15 3.64
CA ALA A 339 4.10 14.55 4.87
C ALA A 339 3.20 13.46 5.50
N SER A 340 2.15 12.99 4.82
CA SER A 340 1.12 12.17 5.50
C SER A 340 1.42 10.68 5.59
N ASP A 341 2.21 10.13 4.65
CA ASP A 341 2.67 8.73 4.64
C ASP A 341 4.00 8.62 3.86
N PRO A 342 5.09 9.26 4.33
CA PRO A 342 6.39 9.20 3.66
C PRO A 342 6.98 7.77 3.76
N PRO A 343 7.77 7.32 2.76
CA PRO A 343 8.63 6.15 2.92
C PRO A 343 9.63 6.33 4.07
N ASN A 344 10.21 5.21 4.54
CA ASN A 344 11.36 5.26 5.44
C ASN A 344 12.49 6.04 4.73
N HIS A 345 13.21 6.88 5.46
CA HIS A 345 14.26 7.74 4.91
C HIS A 345 15.23 8.18 6.00
N TYR A 346 16.50 8.36 5.64
CA TYR A 346 17.55 8.81 6.56
C TYR A 346 17.69 10.33 6.59
N SER A 347 17.29 11.01 5.52
CA SER A 347 17.34 12.47 5.41
C SER A 347 16.23 13.02 4.50
N VAL A 348 16.00 14.33 4.55
CA VAL A 348 15.06 15.00 3.63
C VAL A 348 15.52 14.90 2.17
N ALA A 349 16.83 14.89 1.91
CA ALA A 349 17.37 14.76 0.55
C ALA A 349 17.15 13.35 -0.01
N ASP A 350 17.37 12.33 0.80
CA ASP A 350 17.07 10.93 0.51
C ASP A 350 15.57 10.72 0.22
N LEU A 351 14.69 11.22 1.09
CA LEU A 351 13.25 11.22 0.89
C LEU A 351 12.84 11.87 -0.45
N VAL A 352 13.37 13.06 -0.76
CA VAL A 352 13.06 13.76 -2.01
C VAL A 352 13.57 12.98 -3.22
N SER A 353 14.76 12.39 -3.16
CA SER A 353 15.31 11.52 -4.22
C SER A 353 14.38 10.32 -4.50
N ASN A 354 13.96 9.61 -3.44
CA ASN A 354 13.05 8.47 -3.49
C ASN A 354 11.70 8.85 -4.15
N ILE A 355 11.09 9.96 -3.72
CA ILE A 355 9.81 10.44 -4.27
C ILE A 355 9.94 10.94 -5.72
N ILE A 356 11.04 11.58 -6.12
CA ILE A 356 11.31 11.96 -7.52
C ILE A 356 11.35 10.71 -8.42
N GLY A 357 12.07 9.66 -7.99
CA GLY A 357 12.17 8.41 -8.75
C GLY A 357 10.79 7.75 -8.99
N LYS A 358 9.89 7.82 -8.00
CA LYS A 358 8.52 7.32 -8.11
C LYS A 358 7.59 8.24 -8.95
N PHE A 359 7.83 9.56 -8.95
CA PHE A 359 6.91 10.53 -9.53
C PHE A 359 6.80 10.44 -11.07
N LEU A 360 7.90 10.27 -11.79
CA LEU A 360 7.88 10.27 -13.27
C LEU A 360 7.04 9.10 -13.84
N PRO A 361 7.23 7.83 -13.42
CA PRO A 361 6.33 6.74 -13.83
C PRO A 361 4.89 6.93 -13.35
N ALA A 362 4.69 7.48 -12.14
CA ALA A 362 3.36 7.81 -11.63
C ALA A 362 2.62 8.83 -12.51
N MET A 363 3.33 9.81 -13.07
CA MET A 363 2.77 10.80 -14.00
C MET A 363 2.43 10.20 -15.37
N PHE A 364 3.19 9.21 -15.85
CA PHE A 364 2.78 8.43 -17.03
C PHE A 364 1.48 7.67 -16.76
N CYS A 365 1.39 6.97 -15.62
CA CYS A 365 0.14 6.34 -15.19
C CYS A 365 -1.01 7.37 -15.09
N ALA A 366 -0.78 8.54 -14.50
CA ALA A 366 -1.76 9.61 -14.41
C ALA A 366 -2.27 10.06 -15.79
N TRP A 367 -1.39 10.18 -16.79
CA TRP A 367 -1.81 10.47 -18.17
C TRP A 367 -2.68 9.36 -18.77
N VAL A 368 -2.34 8.09 -18.54
CA VAL A 368 -3.19 6.94 -18.96
C VAL A 368 -4.54 6.97 -18.24
N MET A 369 -4.57 7.29 -16.94
CA MET A 369 -5.80 7.45 -16.18
C MET A 369 -6.67 8.58 -16.73
N TYR A 370 -6.04 9.72 -17.05
CA TYR A 370 -6.67 10.89 -17.63
C TYR A 370 -7.36 10.56 -18.96
N ASP A 371 -6.61 10.13 -19.96
CA ASP A 371 -7.12 9.99 -21.33
C ASP A 371 -7.79 8.63 -21.61
N LYS A 372 -7.26 7.53 -21.04
CA LYS A 372 -7.71 6.16 -21.38
C LYS A 372 -8.64 5.52 -20.34
N MET A 373 -8.46 5.79 -19.05
CA MET A 373 -9.31 5.22 -17.99
C MET A 373 -10.55 6.07 -17.66
N GLY A 374 -10.72 7.21 -18.33
CA GLY A 374 -12.00 7.92 -18.41
C GLY A 374 -12.15 9.12 -17.47
N ILE A 375 -11.11 9.54 -16.76
CA ILE A 375 -11.13 10.77 -15.94
C ILE A 375 -11.42 12.01 -16.81
N ARG A 376 -10.82 12.11 -18.00
CA ARG A 376 -11.13 13.16 -18.96
C ARG A 376 -12.63 13.16 -19.31
N ARG A 377 -13.26 11.98 -19.45
CA ARG A 377 -14.68 11.85 -19.81
C ARG A 377 -15.63 12.23 -18.67
N THR A 378 -15.32 11.86 -17.44
CA THR A 378 -16.14 12.20 -16.25
C THR A 378 -16.06 13.68 -15.91
N LEU A 379 -14.93 14.33 -16.13
CA LEU A 379 -14.72 15.74 -15.80
C LEU A 379 -15.04 16.72 -16.94
N SER A 380 -15.04 16.28 -18.20
CA SER A 380 -15.35 17.15 -19.34
C SER A 380 -16.77 17.72 -19.27
N GLY A 381 -16.86 19.06 -19.32
CA GLY A 381 -18.14 19.78 -19.28
C GLY A 381 -18.87 19.70 -17.92
N LEU A 382 -18.20 19.29 -16.84
CA LEU A 382 -18.79 19.23 -15.51
C LEU A 382 -18.82 20.62 -14.87
N THR A 383 -19.98 21.27 -14.86
CA THR A 383 -20.16 22.58 -14.23
C THR A 383 -20.45 22.52 -12.72
N ALA A 384 -20.75 21.33 -12.18
CA ALA A 384 -21.02 21.10 -10.75
C ALA A 384 -19.75 21.16 -9.88
N GLN A 385 -19.21 22.35 -9.63
CA GLN A 385 -17.91 22.52 -8.96
C GLN A 385 -17.89 22.03 -7.50
N ILE A 386 -18.95 22.27 -6.73
CA ILE A 386 -19.04 21.82 -5.34
C ILE A 386 -19.19 20.29 -5.30
N GLU A 387 -20.01 19.71 -6.18
CA GLU A 387 -20.16 18.25 -6.26
C GLU A 387 -18.86 17.55 -6.68
N LYS A 388 -18.13 18.11 -7.67
CA LYS A 388 -16.79 17.64 -8.06
C LYS A 388 -15.83 17.69 -6.87
N THR A 389 -15.87 18.77 -6.10
CA THR A 389 -14.98 18.99 -4.95
C THR A 389 -15.28 18.00 -3.81
N ILE A 390 -16.54 17.82 -3.43
CA ILE A 390 -16.92 16.90 -2.35
C ILE A 390 -16.72 15.44 -2.77
N LEU A 391 -17.21 15.05 -3.96
CA LEU A 391 -17.21 13.64 -4.37
C LEU A 391 -15.85 13.20 -4.91
N TRP A 392 -15.31 13.90 -5.91
CA TRP A 392 -14.07 13.47 -6.57
C TRP A 392 -12.84 13.85 -5.74
N LEU A 393 -12.69 15.13 -5.34
CA LEU A 393 -11.52 15.54 -4.56
C LEU A 393 -11.58 14.99 -3.12
N GLY A 394 -12.74 15.05 -2.46
CA GLY A 394 -12.92 14.42 -1.15
C GLY A 394 -12.66 12.92 -1.18
N GLY A 395 -13.19 12.19 -2.18
CA GLY A 395 -12.87 10.78 -2.39
C GLY A 395 -11.37 10.54 -2.59
N CYS A 396 -10.70 11.38 -3.38
CA CYS A 396 -9.25 11.31 -3.59
C CYS A 396 -8.44 11.50 -2.30
N TRP A 397 -8.79 12.47 -1.47
CA TRP A 397 -8.17 12.63 -0.14
C TRP A 397 -8.43 11.43 0.77
N VAL A 398 -9.65 10.87 0.77
CA VAL A 398 -9.96 9.66 1.56
C VAL A 398 -9.10 8.47 1.12
N GLY A 399 -8.88 8.30 -0.18
CA GLY A 399 -8.02 7.22 -0.72
C GLY A 399 -6.52 7.49 -0.54
N ALA A 400 -6.09 8.75 -0.54
CA ALA A 400 -4.69 9.13 -0.35
C ALA A 400 -4.21 8.93 1.11
N LEU A 401 -5.15 8.93 2.05
CA LEU A 401 -4.94 8.83 3.49
C LEU A 401 -5.41 7.46 4.07
N THR A 402 -5.31 6.37 3.30
CA THR A 402 -5.77 5.02 3.71
C THR A 402 -5.28 4.59 5.09
N ASN A 403 -4.02 4.92 5.41
CA ASN A 403 -3.36 4.67 6.69
C ASN A 403 -4.07 5.31 7.89
N TYR A 404 -4.95 6.29 7.67
CA TYR A 404 -5.87 6.84 8.67
C TYR A 404 -7.34 6.47 8.40
N THR A 405 -7.79 6.57 7.15
CA THR A 405 -9.23 6.50 6.79
C THR A 405 -9.82 5.09 6.78
N PHE A 406 -9.00 4.06 6.58
CA PHE A 406 -9.43 2.65 6.57
C PHE A 406 -8.84 1.81 7.70
N ARG A 407 -8.00 2.41 8.56
CA ARG A 407 -7.33 1.77 9.71
C ARG A 407 -8.28 1.06 10.68
N TRP A 408 -9.51 1.56 10.83
CA TRP A 408 -10.54 1.00 11.71
C TRP A 408 -11.25 -0.24 11.13
N ILE A 409 -11.01 -0.58 9.87
CA ILE A 409 -11.52 -1.80 9.25
C ILE A 409 -10.59 -2.95 9.69
N PRO A 410 -11.08 -3.97 10.42
CA PRO A 410 -10.24 -5.05 10.96
C PRO A 410 -9.86 -6.08 9.88
N ILE A 411 -9.14 -5.64 8.84
CA ILE A 411 -8.64 -6.48 7.74
C ILE A 411 -7.25 -5.97 7.38
N GLN A 412 -6.22 -6.42 8.11
CA GLN A 412 -4.83 -6.10 7.77
C GLN A 412 -4.33 -6.90 6.54
N ARG A 413 -4.82 -8.13 6.37
CA ARG A 413 -4.44 -9.06 5.30
C ARG A 413 -5.62 -9.96 4.93
N LEU A 414 -5.73 -10.33 3.65
CA LEU A 414 -6.76 -11.23 3.13
C LEU A 414 -6.33 -12.71 3.19
N ASN A 415 -5.83 -13.15 4.35
CA ASN A 415 -5.44 -14.54 4.59
C ASN A 415 -6.43 -15.22 5.55
N SER A 416 -6.63 -16.53 5.40
CA SER A 416 -7.54 -17.32 6.24
C SER A 416 -7.13 -17.29 7.72
N HIS A 417 -5.84 -17.30 8.02
CA HIS A 417 -5.28 -17.19 9.37
C HIS A 417 -5.68 -15.86 10.04
N ASP A 418 -5.42 -14.75 9.36
CA ASP A 418 -5.63 -13.40 9.87
C ASP A 418 -7.13 -13.07 10.03
N LEU A 419 -7.97 -13.53 9.09
CA LEU A 419 -9.43 -13.44 9.17
C LEU A 419 -10.05 -14.28 10.31
N ASN A 420 -9.33 -15.28 10.83
CA ASN A 420 -9.75 -16.08 11.98
C ASN A 420 -9.29 -15.49 13.32
N GLN A 421 -8.15 -14.80 13.36
CA GLN A 421 -7.59 -14.22 14.59
C GLN A 421 -8.08 -12.79 14.86
N GLN A 422 -8.32 -11.98 13.83
CA GLN A 422 -8.75 -10.59 14.01
C GLN A 422 -10.27 -10.53 14.34
N PRO A 423 -10.67 -9.98 15.51
CA PRO A 423 -12.08 -9.85 15.85
C PRO A 423 -12.80 -8.91 14.88
N GLY A 424 -13.98 -9.30 14.41
CA GLY A 424 -14.79 -8.53 13.46
C GLY A 424 -14.37 -8.63 11.98
N ALA A 425 -13.21 -9.22 11.66
CA ALA A 425 -12.67 -9.26 10.30
C ALA A 425 -13.62 -9.89 9.26
N LYS A 426 -14.23 -11.03 9.60
CA LYS A 426 -15.21 -11.73 8.74
C LYS A 426 -16.46 -10.88 8.45
N ALA A 427 -16.94 -10.13 9.44
CA ALA A 427 -18.12 -9.27 9.29
C ALA A 427 -17.81 -8.04 8.42
N ALA A 428 -16.64 -7.41 8.63
CA ALA A 428 -16.16 -6.33 7.80
C ALA A 428 -15.98 -6.77 6.33
N LEU A 429 -15.39 -7.96 6.10
CA LEU A 429 -15.21 -8.52 4.75
C LEU A 429 -16.55 -8.78 4.06
N ALA A 430 -17.52 -9.38 4.76
CA ALA A 430 -18.86 -9.61 4.22
C ALA A 430 -19.56 -8.31 3.83
N ALA A 431 -19.48 -7.27 4.68
CA ALA A 431 -20.05 -5.95 4.39
C ALA A 431 -19.41 -5.30 3.15
N ILE A 432 -18.08 -5.35 3.02
CA ILE A 432 -17.34 -4.84 1.86
C ILE A 432 -17.76 -5.57 0.58
N ILE A 433 -17.88 -6.90 0.61
CA ILE A 433 -18.33 -7.70 -0.55
C ILE A 433 -19.74 -7.29 -0.98
N ILE A 434 -20.69 -7.13 -0.04
CA ILE A 434 -22.06 -6.69 -0.33
C ILE A 434 -22.07 -5.31 -1.01
N VAL A 435 -21.30 -4.36 -0.47
CA VAL A 435 -21.16 -3.01 -1.05
C VAL A 435 -20.57 -3.07 -2.46
N LEU A 436 -19.49 -3.85 -2.67
CA LEU A 436 -18.88 -4.02 -3.99
C LEU A 436 -19.82 -4.65 -5.01
N VAL A 437 -20.62 -5.65 -4.63
CA VAL A 437 -21.63 -6.27 -5.51
C VAL A 437 -22.69 -5.24 -5.92
N ILE A 438 -23.17 -4.41 -5.00
CA ILE A 438 -24.13 -3.32 -5.31
C ILE A 438 -23.51 -2.28 -6.26
N ILE A 439 -22.23 -1.92 -6.04
CA ILE A 439 -21.50 -0.99 -6.92
C ILE A 439 -21.38 -1.60 -8.33
N ILE A 440 -20.90 -2.84 -8.44
CA ILE A 440 -20.70 -3.53 -9.73
C ILE A 440 -22.04 -3.65 -10.48
N ALA A 441 -23.12 -4.06 -9.81
CA ALA A 441 -24.44 -4.16 -10.43
C ALA A 441 -24.93 -2.80 -10.98
N LYS A 442 -24.73 -1.70 -10.23
CA LYS A 442 -25.06 -0.34 -10.71
C LYS A 442 -24.17 0.10 -11.87
N GLN A 443 -22.85 -0.15 -11.82
CA GLN A 443 -21.94 0.20 -12.92
C GLN A 443 -22.27 -0.57 -14.20
N ILE A 444 -22.58 -1.87 -14.10
CA ILE A 444 -23.06 -2.69 -15.23
C ILE A 444 -24.34 -2.08 -15.85
N TRP A 445 -25.30 -1.67 -15.01
CA TRP A 445 -26.52 -1.02 -15.48
C TRP A 445 -26.23 0.31 -16.19
N TYR A 446 -25.40 1.18 -15.62
CA TYR A 446 -25.01 2.44 -16.26
C TYR A 446 -24.29 2.21 -17.60
N PHE A 447 -23.31 1.29 -17.66
CA PHE A 447 -22.60 0.95 -18.90
C PHE A 447 -23.54 0.38 -19.97
N ARG A 448 -24.58 -0.34 -19.56
CA ARG A 448 -25.63 -0.82 -20.47
C ARG A 448 -26.43 0.34 -21.06
N GLN A 449 -26.85 1.33 -20.25
CA GLN A 449 -27.64 2.46 -20.77
C GLN A 449 -26.83 3.36 -21.71
N GLU A 450 -25.51 3.47 -21.50
CA GLU A 450 -24.61 4.15 -22.47
C GLU A 450 -24.22 3.29 -23.69
N GLY A 451 -24.71 2.04 -23.81
CA GLY A 451 -24.34 1.12 -24.90
C GLY A 451 -22.87 0.66 -24.88
N ARG A 452 -22.13 0.91 -23.78
CA ARG A 452 -20.70 0.62 -23.65
C ARG A 452 -20.37 -0.72 -22.98
N LEU A 453 -21.37 -1.40 -22.38
CA LEU A 453 -21.17 -2.61 -21.57
C LEU A 453 -20.30 -3.69 -22.25
N ILE A 454 -20.57 -4.03 -23.51
CA ILE A 454 -19.82 -5.08 -24.22
C ILE A 454 -18.33 -4.72 -24.37
N LYS A 455 -18.00 -3.43 -24.57
CA LYS A 455 -16.60 -2.97 -24.68
C LYS A 455 -15.86 -3.12 -23.36
N TYR A 456 -16.50 -2.76 -22.23
CA TYR A 456 -15.89 -2.91 -20.91
C TYR A 456 -15.86 -4.36 -20.44
N LEU A 457 -16.86 -5.19 -20.79
CA LEU A 457 -16.83 -6.61 -20.51
C LEU A 457 -15.63 -7.29 -21.20
N LYS A 458 -15.31 -6.95 -22.45
CA LYS A 458 -14.09 -7.41 -23.13
C LYS A 458 -12.80 -6.97 -22.40
N LEU A 459 -12.74 -5.74 -21.89
CA LEU A 459 -11.60 -5.25 -21.11
C LEU A 459 -11.44 -6.02 -19.79
N TYR A 460 -12.53 -6.22 -19.05
CA TYR A 460 -12.51 -6.96 -17.79
C TYR A 460 -12.24 -8.45 -17.98
N LEU A 461 -12.66 -9.05 -19.09
CA LEU A 461 -12.25 -10.42 -19.47
C LEU A 461 -10.76 -10.51 -19.79
N LEU A 462 -10.17 -9.47 -20.40
CA LEU A 462 -8.71 -9.40 -20.62
C LEU A 462 -7.94 -9.25 -19.30
N PHE A 463 -8.42 -8.40 -18.38
CA PHE A 463 -7.85 -8.31 -17.03
C PHE A 463 -7.95 -9.63 -16.25
N LEU A 464 -9.11 -10.30 -16.31
CA LEU A 464 -9.32 -11.61 -15.69
C LEU A 464 -8.40 -12.67 -16.31
N GLY A 465 -8.23 -12.67 -17.64
CA GLY A 465 -7.26 -13.55 -18.32
C GLY A 465 -5.83 -13.32 -17.85
N GLY A 466 -5.41 -12.07 -17.70
CA GLY A 466 -4.10 -11.73 -17.14
C GLY A 466 -3.93 -12.21 -15.69
N ILE A 467 -4.95 -12.05 -14.85
CA ILE A 467 -4.98 -12.56 -13.47
C ILE A 467 -4.91 -14.09 -13.45
N ILE A 468 -5.64 -14.79 -14.33
CA ILE A 468 -5.59 -16.26 -14.43
C ILE A 468 -4.19 -16.73 -14.86
N VAL A 469 -3.54 -16.06 -15.82
CA VAL A 469 -2.14 -16.36 -16.17
C VAL A 469 -1.23 -16.17 -14.95
N CYS A 470 -1.37 -15.06 -14.22
CA CYS A 470 -0.62 -14.80 -12.99
C CYS A 470 -0.82 -15.88 -11.91
N LEU A 471 -2.03 -16.45 -11.79
CA LEU A 471 -2.36 -17.51 -10.82
C LEU A 471 -1.87 -18.91 -11.22
N VAL A 472 -1.54 -19.13 -12.49
CA VAL A 472 -1.12 -20.45 -13.03
C VAL A 472 0.41 -20.56 -13.14
N LEU A 473 1.15 -19.45 -12.99
CA LEU A 473 2.61 -19.48 -12.97
C LEU A 473 3.14 -20.21 -11.71
N PRO A 474 4.03 -21.21 -11.86
CA PRO A 474 4.63 -21.90 -10.72
C PRO A 474 5.54 -20.98 -9.91
N ASP A 475 5.75 -21.33 -8.65
CA ASP A 475 6.68 -20.68 -7.70
C ASP A 475 6.46 -19.17 -7.46
N LEU A 476 5.34 -18.63 -7.93
CA LEU A 476 4.89 -17.27 -7.75
C LEU A 476 3.51 -17.23 -7.11
N SER A 477 3.19 -16.10 -6.49
CA SER A 477 1.92 -15.90 -5.80
C SER A 477 1.44 -14.46 -6.01
N LEU A 478 0.14 -14.33 -6.29
CA LEU A 478 -0.49 -13.09 -6.68
C LEU A 478 -0.75 -12.18 -5.46
N ARG A 479 -0.08 -11.02 -5.41
CA ARG A 479 -0.31 -9.98 -4.41
C ARG A 479 -0.88 -8.74 -5.05
N ILE A 480 -2.18 -8.52 -4.87
CA ILE A 480 -2.87 -7.36 -5.45
C ILE A 480 -2.82 -6.18 -4.48
N HIS A 481 -1.78 -5.37 -4.61
CA HIS A 481 -1.68 -4.05 -3.95
C HIS A 481 -2.85 -3.12 -4.32
N HIS A 482 -3.21 -2.19 -3.43
CA HIS A 482 -4.33 -1.26 -3.63
C HIS A 482 -4.15 -0.33 -4.83
N TYR A 483 -2.92 -0.01 -5.22
CA TYR A 483 -2.66 0.73 -6.47
C TYR A 483 -3.00 -0.09 -7.73
N ILE A 484 -2.87 -1.42 -7.67
CA ILE A 484 -3.25 -2.33 -8.77
C ILE A 484 -4.78 -2.43 -8.82
N LEU A 485 -5.44 -2.58 -7.67
CA LEU A 485 -6.91 -2.52 -7.57
C LEU A 485 -7.44 -1.20 -8.16
N ALA A 486 -6.78 -0.07 -7.88
CA ALA A 486 -7.09 1.20 -8.51
C ALA A 486 -7.02 1.12 -10.05
N LEU A 487 -5.91 0.68 -10.62
CA LEU A 487 -5.74 0.56 -12.08
C LEU A 487 -6.78 -0.37 -12.74
N LEU A 488 -7.13 -1.48 -12.10
CA LEU A 488 -8.12 -2.45 -12.60
C LEU A 488 -9.55 -1.90 -12.54
N LEU A 489 -9.91 -1.18 -11.47
CA LEU A 489 -11.28 -0.72 -11.25
C LEU A 489 -11.58 0.65 -11.86
N LEU A 490 -10.57 1.51 -12.04
CA LEU A 490 -10.75 2.89 -12.53
C LEU A 490 -11.49 2.99 -13.89
N PRO A 491 -11.22 2.14 -14.92
CA PRO A 491 -11.98 2.17 -16.18
C PRO A 491 -13.49 2.00 -15.99
N GLY A 492 -13.89 1.23 -14.97
CA GLY A 492 -15.27 0.99 -14.54
C GLY A 492 -16.00 2.23 -14.02
N THR A 493 -15.27 3.31 -13.73
CA THR A 493 -15.83 4.60 -13.23
C THR A 493 -16.02 5.65 -14.33
N SER A 494 -15.81 5.31 -15.60
CA SER A 494 -15.75 6.26 -16.74
C SER A 494 -17.09 6.90 -17.19
N MET A 495 -18.06 7.06 -16.29
CA MET A 495 -19.39 7.62 -16.54
C MET A 495 -19.62 8.83 -15.63
N GLN A 496 -20.18 9.92 -16.16
CA GLN A 496 -20.40 11.15 -15.38
C GLN A 496 -21.66 11.00 -14.53
N THR A 497 -21.54 10.22 -13.45
CA THR A 497 -22.54 10.04 -12.39
C THR A 497 -21.92 10.39 -11.04
N ARG A 498 -22.74 10.80 -10.06
CA ARG A 498 -22.26 11.14 -8.70
C ARG A 498 -21.48 10.00 -8.02
N PRO A 499 -21.97 8.74 -8.02
CA PRO A 499 -21.19 7.62 -7.47
C PRO A 499 -19.86 7.41 -8.20
N SER A 500 -19.86 7.50 -9.53
CA SER A 500 -18.64 7.31 -10.32
C SER A 500 -17.60 8.40 -10.07
N LEU A 501 -17.98 9.65 -9.78
CA LEU A 501 -17.04 10.68 -9.32
C LEU A 501 -16.36 10.29 -8.00
N LEU A 502 -17.14 9.81 -7.01
CA LEU A 502 -16.62 9.37 -5.72
C LEU A 502 -15.67 8.17 -5.86
N TYR A 503 -16.08 7.15 -6.60
CA TYR A 503 -15.24 5.95 -6.82
C TYR A 503 -13.98 6.30 -7.59
N GLN A 504 -14.07 7.17 -8.61
CA GLN A 504 -12.92 7.57 -9.39
C GLN A 504 -11.90 8.36 -8.55
N GLY A 505 -12.38 9.32 -7.75
CA GLY A 505 -11.56 10.02 -6.77
C GLY A 505 -10.87 9.05 -5.82
N LEU A 506 -11.65 8.18 -5.17
CA LEU A 506 -11.14 7.19 -4.21
C LEU A 506 -10.04 6.30 -4.82
N LEU A 507 -10.26 5.74 -6.00
CA LEU A 507 -9.29 4.88 -6.68
C LEU A 507 -8.01 5.65 -7.07
N VAL A 508 -8.11 6.90 -7.51
CA VAL A 508 -6.93 7.75 -7.75
C VAL A 508 -6.16 8.00 -6.45
N GLY A 509 -6.86 8.25 -5.35
CA GLY A 509 -6.25 8.37 -4.02
C GLY A 509 -5.51 7.10 -3.59
N LEU A 510 -6.14 5.92 -3.74
CA LEU A 510 -5.52 4.62 -3.46
C LEU A 510 -4.24 4.41 -4.27
N PHE A 511 -4.25 4.77 -5.56
CA PHE A 511 -3.06 4.69 -6.41
C PHE A 511 -1.96 5.61 -5.91
N ILE A 512 -2.29 6.88 -5.60
CA ILE A 512 -1.32 7.86 -5.10
C ILE A 512 -0.68 7.37 -3.79
N ASN A 513 -1.48 6.90 -2.83
CA ASN A 513 -0.96 6.37 -1.57
C ASN A 513 -0.01 5.18 -1.80
N GLY A 514 -0.44 4.19 -2.58
CA GLY A 514 0.36 3.00 -2.84
C GLY A 514 1.71 3.32 -3.49
N ILE A 515 1.71 4.14 -4.55
CA ILE A 515 2.96 4.48 -5.26
C ILE A 515 3.85 5.44 -4.46
N ALA A 516 3.30 6.44 -3.76
CA ALA A 516 4.12 7.37 -2.98
C ALA A 516 4.83 6.66 -1.82
N ARG A 517 4.10 5.86 -1.02
CA ARG A 517 4.66 5.14 0.14
C ARG A 517 5.54 3.97 -0.30
N TRP A 518 5.02 3.07 -1.14
CA TRP A 518 5.65 1.77 -1.43
C TRP A 518 6.31 1.68 -2.82
N GLY A 519 5.91 2.53 -3.76
CA GLY A 519 6.39 2.45 -5.15
C GLY A 519 5.64 1.40 -5.97
N PHE A 520 6.25 0.99 -7.09
CA PHE A 520 5.69 0.02 -8.03
C PHE A 520 6.11 -1.41 -7.66
N ASP A 521 5.65 -1.89 -6.50
CA ASP A 521 5.94 -3.25 -6.03
C ASP A 521 5.36 -4.34 -6.96
N ALA A 522 5.96 -5.52 -6.98
CA ALA A 522 5.61 -6.59 -7.91
C ALA A 522 4.19 -7.14 -7.66
N VAL A 523 3.47 -7.39 -8.76
CA VAL A 523 2.14 -8.06 -8.75
C VAL A 523 2.26 -9.54 -8.40
N LEU A 524 3.39 -10.14 -8.79
CA LEU A 524 3.77 -11.52 -8.50
C LEU A 524 5.01 -11.48 -7.62
N GLN A 525 4.93 -12.10 -6.46
CA GLN A 525 6.04 -12.26 -5.52
C GLN A 525 6.23 -13.76 -5.24
N THR A 526 7.43 -14.18 -4.86
CA THR A 526 7.66 -15.56 -4.46
C THR A 526 6.93 -15.85 -3.14
N PRO A 527 6.51 -17.10 -2.86
CA PRO A 527 5.94 -17.47 -1.57
C PRO A 527 6.81 -17.04 -0.38
N ALA A 528 8.14 -17.15 -0.50
CA ALA A 528 9.09 -16.68 0.51
C ALA A 528 9.02 -15.16 0.75
N ALA A 529 8.95 -14.35 -0.31
CA ALA A 529 8.82 -12.89 -0.18
C ALA A 529 7.46 -12.45 0.39
N LEU A 530 6.39 -13.22 0.16
CA LEU A 530 5.09 -12.98 0.79
C LEU A 530 5.04 -13.37 2.26
N GLN A 531 5.75 -14.44 2.62
CA GLN A 531 5.81 -14.94 3.98
C GLN A 531 6.60 -13.99 4.88
N GLY A 532 7.70 -13.41 4.37
CA GLY A 532 8.52 -12.45 5.09
C GLY A 532 9.04 -13.04 6.40
N ASP A 533 8.68 -12.43 7.53
CA ASP A 533 8.99 -12.87 8.89
C ASP A 533 7.84 -13.66 9.57
N ALA A 534 6.93 -14.27 8.80
CA ALA A 534 5.91 -15.18 9.32
C ALA A 534 6.44 -16.63 9.46
N GLN A 535 5.79 -17.42 10.31
CA GLN A 535 6.15 -18.84 10.54
C GLN A 535 6.07 -19.66 9.24
N HIS A 536 7.03 -20.56 9.02
CA HIS A 536 7.12 -21.38 7.81
C HIS A 536 6.38 -22.71 7.88
N GLY A 537 6.11 -23.23 9.08
CA GLY A 537 5.64 -24.61 9.26
C GLY A 537 6.75 -25.63 8.98
N SER A 538 8.02 -25.23 9.12
CA SER A 538 9.17 -26.09 8.91
C SER A 538 9.26 -27.19 9.97
N LEU A 539 10.06 -28.23 9.71
CA LEU A 539 10.31 -29.27 10.70
C LEU A 539 10.98 -28.67 11.94
N LEU A 540 10.55 -29.09 13.13
CA LEU A 540 11.10 -28.65 14.41
C LEU A 540 12.04 -29.72 15.00
N PRO A 541 13.16 -29.34 15.64
CA PRO A 541 14.03 -30.30 16.31
C PRO A 541 13.32 -31.13 17.39
N SER A 542 13.54 -32.45 17.38
CA SER A 542 13.06 -33.35 18.43
C SER A 542 14.10 -33.42 19.56
N ILE A 543 13.90 -32.58 20.57
CA ILE A 543 14.74 -32.51 21.77
C ILE A 543 14.33 -33.62 22.75
N LEU A 544 15.31 -34.31 23.32
CA LEU A 544 15.13 -35.34 24.35
C LEU A 544 15.06 -34.67 25.75
N PRO A 545 14.49 -35.34 26.76
CA PRO A 545 14.47 -34.82 28.13
C PRO A 545 15.89 -34.42 28.59
N PRO A 546 16.10 -33.18 29.07
CA PRO A 546 17.43 -32.69 29.40
C PRO A 546 17.98 -33.34 30.67
N VAL A 547 19.29 -33.48 30.74
CA VAL A 547 20.00 -33.87 31.97
C VAL A 547 20.35 -32.60 32.74
N ILE A 548 19.87 -32.49 33.98
CA ILE A 548 20.05 -31.32 34.84
C ILE A 548 20.93 -31.72 36.03
N ASP A 549 21.95 -30.91 36.32
CA ASP A 549 22.77 -31.02 37.53
C ASP A 549 22.71 -29.69 38.31
N LEU A 550 22.26 -29.78 39.57
CA LEU A 550 22.03 -28.64 40.46
C LEU A 550 23.19 -28.51 41.46
N GLY A 551 24.39 -28.29 40.93
CA GLY A 551 25.61 -28.08 41.73
C GLY A 551 25.53 -26.88 42.68
N GLN A 552 26.37 -26.86 43.71
CA GLN A 552 26.31 -25.83 44.76
C GLN A 552 26.57 -24.40 44.24
N ALA A 553 27.50 -24.23 43.29
CA ALA A 553 27.86 -22.93 42.73
C ALA A 553 27.22 -22.66 41.35
N MET A 554 27.28 -23.65 40.46
CA MET A 554 26.74 -23.57 39.11
C MET A 554 25.73 -24.69 38.89
N TRP A 555 24.63 -24.38 38.21
CA TRP A 555 23.69 -25.36 37.69
C TRP A 555 23.97 -25.56 36.21
N THR A 556 23.82 -26.80 35.73
CA THR A 556 23.93 -27.12 34.30
C THR A 556 22.67 -27.80 33.80
N ILE A 557 22.37 -27.57 32.53
CA ILE A 557 21.33 -28.27 31.78
C ILE A 557 21.91 -28.68 30.43
N ASN A 558 21.87 -29.99 30.14
CA ASN A 558 22.37 -30.56 28.89
C ASN A 558 21.21 -31.07 28.04
N PHE A 559 21.00 -30.43 26.91
CA PHE A 559 20.02 -30.84 25.91
C PHE A 559 20.67 -31.77 24.89
N THR A 560 19.94 -32.80 24.48
CA THR A 560 20.31 -33.66 23.34
C THR A 560 19.15 -33.76 22.37
N TRP A 561 19.43 -33.99 21.10
CA TRP A 561 18.41 -34.07 20.06
C TRP A 561 18.59 -35.28 19.15
N ARG A 562 17.50 -35.68 18.51
CA ARG A 562 17.54 -36.68 17.43
C ARG A 562 18.08 -36.03 16.15
N SER A 563 18.80 -36.82 15.35
CA SER A 563 19.19 -36.42 14.00
C SER A 563 17.96 -36.03 13.16
N PRO A 564 18.09 -35.08 12.21
CA PRO A 564 17.02 -34.78 11.27
C PRO A 564 16.63 -36.04 10.45
N PRO A 565 15.38 -36.17 10.01
CA PRO A 565 14.92 -37.32 9.21
C PRO A 565 15.66 -37.43 7.87
N ASP A 566 15.84 -38.66 7.39
CA ASP A 566 16.52 -38.94 6.13
C ASP A 566 15.91 -38.14 4.96
N GLY A 567 16.77 -37.42 4.23
CA GLY A 567 16.38 -36.56 3.10
C GLY A 567 16.01 -35.12 3.47
N ALA A 568 15.95 -34.75 4.75
CA ALA A 568 15.80 -33.35 5.16
C ALA A 568 17.09 -32.55 4.89
N ARG A 569 16.98 -31.40 4.19
CA ARG A 569 18.14 -30.55 3.82
C ARG A 569 18.55 -29.59 4.96
N TYR A 570 18.67 -30.09 6.18
CA TYR A 570 19.16 -29.31 7.31
C TYR A 570 20.60 -29.68 7.63
N ASP A 571 21.50 -28.70 7.63
CA ASP A 571 22.93 -28.88 7.86
C ASP A 571 23.36 -28.49 9.28
N GLY A 572 22.47 -27.93 10.10
CA GLY A 572 22.79 -27.58 11.49
C GLY A 572 21.61 -27.30 12.40
N ILE A 573 21.91 -26.80 13.60
CA ILE A 573 20.95 -26.41 14.64
C ILE A 573 21.40 -25.13 15.36
N SER A 574 20.42 -24.27 15.66
CA SER A 574 20.57 -23.05 16.45
C SER A 574 19.75 -23.17 17.74
N VAL A 575 20.25 -22.60 18.83
CA VAL A 575 19.55 -22.55 20.13
C VAL A 575 19.50 -21.12 20.65
N LEU A 576 18.28 -20.65 20.92
CA LEU A 576 18.04 -19.40 21.60
C LEU A 576 17.89 -19.66 23.10
N VAL A 577 18.52 -18.83 23.93
CA VAL A 577 18.25 -18.69 25.35
C VAL A 577 17.81 -17.26 25.59
N ASN A 578 16.61 -17.05 26.15
CA ASN A 578 16.00 -15.74 26.36
C ASN A 578 15.89 -14.91 25.06
N ASP A 579 15.44 -15.55 23.98
CA ASP A 579 15.31 -14.98 22.64
C ASP A 579 16.63 -14.45 22.02
N VAL A 580 17.79 -14.86 22.56
CA VAL A 580 19.14 -14.59 22.04
C VAL A 580 19.80 -15.89 21.59
N GLU A 581 20.36 -15.96 20.38
CA GLU A 581 21.15 -17.12 19.95
C GLU A 581 22.41 -17.28 20.81
N ARG A 582 22.54 -18.41 21.50
CA ARG A 582 23.68 -18.75 22.36
C ARG A 582 24.54 -19.85 21.78
N PHE A 583 23.97 -20.70 20.94
CA PHE A 583 24.65 -21.85 20.38
C PHE A 583 24.23 -22.06 18.93
N ARG A 584 25.21 -22.47 18.13
CA ARG A 584 25.06 -22.81 16.72
C ARG A 584 26.09 -23.88 16.39
N THR A 585 25.69 -24.89 15.63
CA THR A 585 26.60 -25.93 15.13
C THR A 585 26.05 -26.53 13.84
N TYR A 586 26.95 -26.98 12.97
CA TYR A 586 26.61 -27.75 11.78
C TYR A 586 26.93 -29.23 12.01
N PHE A 587 26.11 -30.11 11.45
CA PHE A 587 26.23 -31.56 11.65
C PHE A 587 27.46 -32.15 10.94
N ASP A 588 27.94 -31.47 9.89
CA ASP A 588 29.08 -31.91 9.05
C ASP A 588 30.44 -31.26 9.45
N ASP A 589 30.46 -30.35 10.43
CA ASP A 589 31.67 -29.60 10.83
C ASP A 589 32.75 -30.45 11.54
N GLY A 590 32.52 -31.73 11.79
CA GLY A 590 33.45 -32.60 12.50
C GLY A 590 33.20 -34.10 12.29
N PRO A 591 34.14 -34.97 12.74
CA PRO A 591 34.04 -36.42 12.57
C PRO A 591 32.93 -37.07 13.39
N VAL A 592 32.35 -36.35 14.35
CA VAL A 592 31.15 -36.71 15.09
C VAL A 592 30.23 -35.49 15.09
N PRO A 593 28.99 -35.59 14.59
CA PRO A 593 28.03 -34.48 14.63
C PRO A 593 27.80 -34.01 16.06
N ALA A 594 27.73 -32.70 16.26
CA ALA A 594 27.29 -32.13 17.54
C ALA A 594 25.83 -32.53 17.80
N THR A 595 25.63 -33.27 18.88
CA THR A 595 24.33 -33.87 19.29
C THR A 595 23.84 -33.35 20.65
N SER A 596 24.60 -32.44 21.27
CA SER A 596 24.31 -31.88 22.58
C SER A 596 24.61 -30.39 22.70
N PHE A 597 23.89 -29.73 23.61
CA PHE A 597 24.11 -28.35 24.01
C PHE A 597 24.06 -28.28 25.54
N LEU A 598 25.21 -27.98 26.14
CA LEU A 598 25.36 -27.72 27.57
C LEU A 598 25.20 -26.22 27.83
N TRP A 599 24.23 -25.86 28.68
CA TRP A 599 24.07 -24.52 29.22
C TRP A 599 24.35 -24.51 30.72
N THR A 600 24.92 -23.42 31.22
CA THR A 600 25.38 -23.29 32.60
C THR A 600 24.97 -21.92 33.14
N ARG A 601 24.44 -21.89 34.36
CA ARG A 601 24.08 -20.66 35.08
C ARG A 601 24.50 -20.71 36.54
N GLU A 602 24.60 -19.55 37.18
CA GLU A 602 24.84 -19.45 38.62
C GLU A 602 23.63 -19.98 39.40
N SER A 603 23.87 -20.75 40.47
CA SER A 603 22.80 -21.36 41.28
C SER A 603 21.86 -20.33 41.93
N GLY A 604 22.37 -19.13 42.22
CA GLY A 604 21.63 -18.03 42.81
C GLY A 604 20.92 -17.09 41.82
N LEU A 605 20.87 -17.41 40.52
CA LEU A 605 20.32 -16.48 39.50
C LEU A 605 18.85 -16.08 39.76
N GLY A 606 18.03 -16.99 40.26
CA GLY A 606 16.64 -16.70 40.65
C GLY A 606 15.66 -16.33 39.52
N LEU A 607 16.06 -16.47 38.25
CA LEU A 607 15.26 -16.10 37.07
C LEU A 607 14.91 -17.33 36.22
N ASN A 608 13.81 -17.23 35.49
CA ASN A 608 13.44 -18.21 34.47
C ASN A 608 14.35 -18.08 33.24
N GLU A 609 14.70 -19.19 32.58
CA GLU A 609 15.39 -19.16 31.29
C GLU A 609 14.59 -19.89 30.21
N TYR A 610 14.44 -19.27 29.05
CA TYR A 610 13.58 -19.72 27.96
C TYR A 610 14.40 -20.28 26.80
N PHE A 611 14.25 -21.57 26.54
CA PHE A 611 15.02 -22.31 25.53
C PHE A 611 14.17 -22.60 24.30
N ARG A 612 14.69 -22.27 23.11
CA ARG A 612 14.06 -22.55 21.82
C ARG A 612 15.07 -23.15 20.85
N PHE A 613 14.67 -24.14 20.06
CA PHE A 613 15.56 -24.90 19.17
C PHE A 613 15.04 -24.83 17.72
N GLY A 614 15.91 -24.58 16.75
CA GLY A 614 15.55 -24.49 15.33
C GLY A 614 16.62 -25.12 14.45
N TYR A 615 16.22 -25.85 13.40
CA TYR A 615 17.15 -26.36 12.40
C TYR A 615 17.72 -25.21 11.54
N MET A 616 18.82 -25.49 10.83
CA MET A 616 19.50 -24.54 9.95
C MET A 616 19.74 -25.10 8.55
N GLN A 617 19.88 -24.18 7.59
CA GLN A 617 20.47 -24.42 6.27
C GLN A 617 21.40 -23.25 5.96
N GLY A 618 22.70 -23.51 5.87
CA GLY A 618 23.73 -22.49 5.81
C GLY A 618 23.58 -21.48 6.95
N SER A 619 23.65 -20.18 6.64
CA SER A 619 23.52 -19.13 7.65
C SER A 619 22.10 -18.88 8.17
N GLU A 620 21.07 -19.57 7.64
CA GLU A 620 19.67 -19.34 8.00
C GLU A 620 19.13 -20.38 8.98
N SER A 621 18.59 -19.93 10.12
CA SER A 621 17.70 -20.74 10.96
C SER A 621 16.32 -20.89 10.30
N PHE A 622 15.58 -21.93 10.67
CA PHE A 622 14.16 -22.14 10.35
C PHE A 622 13.25 -21.75 11.53
N ASP A 623 12.01 -22.22 11.58
CA ASP A 623 11.14 -22.00 12.73
C ASP A 623 11.77 -22.61 13.99
N PHE A 624 11.63 -21.92 15.11
CA PHE A 624 12.06 -22.41 16.41
C PHE A 624 10.91 -23.11 17.13
N THR A 625 11.21 -24.07 18.01
CA THR A 625 10.22 -24.63 18.95
C THR A 625 9.65 -23.53 19.87
N LYS A 626 8.41 -23.70 20.37
CA LYS A 626 7.96 -22.90 21.52
C LYS A 626 8.90 -23.08 22.71
N ALA A 627 8.99 -22.06 23.56
CA ALA A 627 9.91 -22.07 24.69
C ALA A 627 9.63 -23.23 25.64
N GLY A 628 10.70 -23.92 26.02
CA GLY A 628 10.77 -24.71 27.24
C GLY A 628 11.39 -23.86 28.33
N ILE A 629 10.97 -24.06 29.57
CA ILE A 629 11.29 -23.14 30.67
C ILE A 629 12.18 -23.88 31.66
N TRP A 630 13.39 -23.38 31.89
CA TRP A 630 14.20 -23.77 33.04
C TRP A 630 13.99 -22.74 34.14
N ASN A 631 13.07 -23.04 35.05
CA ASN A 631 12.53 -22.06 35.97
C ASN A 631 13.51 -21.66 37.08
N ALA A 632 13.18 -20.64 37.88
CA ALA A 632 14.01 -20.15 38.98
C ALA A 632 14.46 -21.26 39.96
N GLU A 633 13.61 -22.25 40.27
CA GLU A 633 13.93 -23.38 41.16
C GLU A 633 14.77 -24.49 40.51
N GLY A 634 15.15 -24.35 39.23
CA GLY A 634 15.99 -25.31 38.52
C GLY A 634 15.21 -26.48 37.90
N LYS A 635 13.88 -26.43 37.92
CA LYS A 635 13.00 -27.41 37.28
C LYS A 635 12.79 -27.07 35.81
N TRP A 636 12.81 -28.10 34.96
CA TRP A 636 12.45 -27.99 33.56
C TRP A 636 10.94 -28.16 33.34
N ILE A 637 10.39 -27.36 32.42
CA ILE A 637 9.01 -27.42 31.93
C ILE A 637 9.09 -27.59 30.41
N ASP A 638 8.52 -28.68 29.90
CA ASP A 638 8.60 -29.02 28.48
C ASP A 638 7.95 -27.99 27.55
N MET A 639 8.52 -27.92 26.34
CA MET A 639 8.05 -27.07 25.25
C MET A 639 6.61 -27.42 24.85
N LYS A 640 5.75 -26.42 24.73
CA LYS A 640 4.42 -26.57 24.11
C LYS A 640 4.59 -26.98 22.62
N PRO A 641 3.67 -27.77 22.03
CA PRO A 641 3.78 -28.18 20.64
C PRO A 641 3.63 -26.99 19.66
N GLY A 642 4.27 -27.13 18.49
CA GLY A 642 4.22 -26.17 17.39
C GLY A 642 5.40 -25.18 17.37
N PRO A 643 5.49 -24.37 16.31
CA PRO A 643 6.55 -23.39 16.16
C PRO A 643 6.30 -22.17 17.05
N SER A 644 7.38 -21.42 17.29
CA SER A 644 7.39 -20.01 17.61
C SER A 644 8.37 -19.31 16.68
N MET A 645 8.11 -18.04 16.37
CA MET A 645 8.90 -17.33 15.37
C MET A 645 10.28 -16.93 15.91
N ILE A 646 11.32 -17.07 15.07
CA ILE A 646 12.44 -16.12 14.87
C ILE A 646 13.22 -16.56 13.60
N ARG A 647 13.04 -15.85 12.47
CA ARG A 647 13.73 -16.07 11.17
C ARG A 647 13.97 -14.74 10.42
N ALA A 648 15.01 -14.48 9.60
CA ALA A 648 16.15 -15.29 9.13
C ALA A 648 17.40 -14.39 8.88
N ARG A 649 18.57 -14.96 8.50
CA ARG A 649 19.77 -14.22 8.02
C ARG A 649 20.02 -14.42 6.51
N GLY A 650 19.17 -13.77 5.70
CA GLY A 650 19.36 -13.59 4.25
C GLY A 650 19.59 -12.11 3.89
N LEU A 651 20.22 -11.84 2.74
CA LEU A 651 20.61 -10.49 2.29
C LEU A 651 19.42 -9.66 1.78
N VAL A 652 18.52 -9.28 2.69
CA VAL A 652 17.53 -8.22 2.48
C VAL A 652 17.72 -7.18 3.58
N GLU A 653 18.07 -5.96 3.17
CA GLU A 653 18.10 -4.78 4.05
C GLU A 653 16.65 -4.43 4.44
N ASP A 654 16.21 -4.91 5.61
CA ASP A 654 14.98 -4.38 6.23
C ASP A 654 15.31 -3.02 6.87
N GLU A 655 14.74 -1.96 6.31
CA GLU A 655 14.91 -0.54 6.69
C GLU A 655 14.36 -0.16 8.09
N ASP A 656 14.09 -1.14 8.97
CA ASP A 656 13.50 -0.98 10.31
C ASP A 656 14.56 -0.98 11.44
N SER A 657 15.86 -1.00 11.12
CA SER A 657 16.94 -0.94 12.12
C SER A 657 17.31 0.49 12.52
N VAL A 658 17.46 0.71 13.83
CA VAL A 658 17.88 1.98 14.43
C VAL A 658 19.42 2.17 14.28
N PRO A 659 19.94 3.42 14.13
CA PRO A 659 21.38 3.70 14.26
C PRO A 659 21.96 3.17 15.59
N ARG A 660 23.21 2.68 15.59
CA ARG A 660 23.83 1.96 16.72
C ARG A 660 25.04 2.70 17.30
#